data_AF-F7FD59-F1
#
_entry.id   AF-F7FD59-F1
#
_cell.length_a   1.000
_cell.length_b   1.000
_cell.length_c   1.000
_cell.angle_alpha   90.00
_cell.angle_beta   90.00
_cell.angle_gamma   90.00
#
_symmetry.space_group_name_H-M   'P 1'
#
loop_
_entity.id
_entity.type
_entity.pdbx_description
1 polymer ?
#
loop_
_entity_poly.entity_id
_entity_poly.type
_entity_poly.pdbx_seq_one_letter_code
_entity_poly.pdbx_strand_id
1 'polypeptide(L)'
;MDADMDYERPNVETIKCVVVGDNAVGKTRLICARACNTTLTQYQLLATHVPTVWAIDQYRVCQEVLERSRDVVDEVSVSLRLWDTFGDHHKDRRFAYGRSDVVVLCFSIANPNSLNHVKSMWYPEIKHFCPRTPVVLVGCQLDLRYADLEAVNRARRPLARPIKRGDILPPEKGREVAKELGIPYYETSVFDQFGIKDVFDNAIRAALISRRHLQFWKSHLKKVQKPLLQAPFLPPKAPPPVIKIPECPSMGTSEAACLLDNPLCADVLFILQDQEHIFAHRIYLATSSSKFYDLFLMECEESPNWSEGACEKEKQSRDFQEQILSVDSEEEREEGPPRTPQAEQWKSSNKSLVEALGLEAEGAVPETQTLADWSKGFIGMHREMQVNPISKRVGPVTVVRMDASVQPGPFRTLLQFLYTGQLDEKEKDLVGLAQIAEVLEMFDLRMMVENIMNKEAFMNQEITKAFHVRKANRIKECLSKGTFSDVTFKLDDGAISAHKPLLICSCEWMAAMFGGSFVESANSEVYLPNINKISMQAVLDYLYTKQLSPNLDLDPLELIALANRFCLPHLVALAEQHAVQELTKAAMSGVGIDGEVLSYLELAQFHNAHQLAAWCLHHICTNYNSVCSKFRKEIKSKSADNQEYFERHRWPPVWYLKEEDHYQRVKREREKEDIALNKHHSRRKWCFWNSSPAVA
;
A
#
# COMPACT_ATOMS: atom_id res chain seq x y z
N MET A 1 15.53 70.57 -20.08
CA MET A 1 16.30 70.69 -18.82
C MET A 1 15.83 69.55 -17.93
N ASP A 2 16.13 68.29 -18.25
CA ASP A 2 17.44 67.70 -18.55
C ASP A 2 18.41 67.82 -17.37
N ALA A 3 18.53 66.72 -16.64
CA ALA A 3 19.76 66.27 -16.03
C ALA A 3 19.64 64.74 -15.87
N ASP A 4 20.35 63.99 -16.71
CA ASP A 4 20.48 62.54 -16.56
C ASP A 4 21.02 62.22 -15.16
N MET A 5 20.26 61.41 -14.41
CA MET A 5 20.78 60.66 -13.27
C MET A 5 21.06 59.23 -13.73
N ASP A 6 21.94 59.12 -14.72
CA ASP A 6 22.59 57.86 -15.09
C ASP A 6 23.36 57.34 -13.87
N TYR A 7 22.72 56.43 -13.12
CA TYR A 7 23.39 55.58 -12.14
C TYR A 7 24.23 54.52 -12.87
N GLU A 8 25.24 54.98 -13.65
CA GLU A 8 26.31 54.12 -14.15
C GLU A 8 27.07 53.53 -12.95
N ARG A 9 26.69 52.32 -12.54
CA ARG A 9 27.50 51.51 -11.63
C ARG A 9 28.86 51.28 -12.30
N PRO A 10 29.98 51.79 -11.75
CA PRO A 10 31.25 51.73 -12.44
C PRO A 10 31.74 50.28 -12.57
N ASN A 11 32.15 49.90 -13.78
CA ASN A 11 32.82 48.63 -14.13
C ASN A 11 31.95 47.35 -14.08
N VAL A 12 30.85 47.29 -14.84
CA VAL A 12 30.18 46.00 -15.13
C VAL A 12 31.01 45.17 -16.11
N GLU A 13 31.56 44.04 -15.66
CA GLU A 13 32.32 43.12 -16.51
C GLU A 13 31.37 42.25 -17.34
N THR A 14 31.28 42.51 -18.66
CA THR A 14 30.55 41.60 -19.56
C THR A 14 31.33 40.30 -19.76
N ILE A 15 30.67 39.14 -19.68
CA ILE A 15 31.27 37.81 -19.82
C ILE A 15 30.47 37.00 -20.85
N LYS A 16 31.13 36.60 -21.94
CA LYS A 16 30.59 35.64 -22.91
C LYS A 16 30.87 34.21 -22.45
N CYS A 17 29.82 33.50 -22.06
CA CYS A 17 29.84 32.10 -21.67
C CYS A 17 29.21 31.25 -22.79
N VAL A 18 29.98 30.31 -23.35
CA VAL A 18 29.51 29.41 -24.42
C VAL A 18 29.31 28.00 -23.88
N VAL A 19 28.14 27.41 -24.11
CA VAL A 19 27.80 26.07 -23.65
C VAL A 19 27.86 25.09 -24.83
N VAL A 20 28.68 24.05 -24.71
CA VAL A 20 29.01 23.10 -25.79
C VAL A 20 28.98 21.65 -25.30
N GLY A 21 28.98 20.69 -26.23
CA GLY A 21 28.85 19.25 -25.95
C GLY A 21 27.83 18.57 -26.87
N ASP A 22 27.66 17.26 -26.70
CA ASP A 22 26.78 16.42 -27.53
C ASP A 22 25.31 16.91 -27.59
N ASN A 23 24.56 16.37 -28.55
CA ASN A 23 23.10 16.53 -28.59
C ASN A 23 22.44 15.88 -27.36
N ALA A 24 21.28 16.44 -26.96
CA ALA A 24 20.44 15.93 -25.87
C ALA A 24 21.08 15.82 -24.47
N VAL A 25 22.32 16.27 -24.24
CA VAL A 25 22.96 16.25 -22.90
C VAL A 25 22.41 17.28 -21.91
N GLY A 26 21.42 18.08 -22.29
CA GLY A 26 20.76 19.05 -21.41
C GLY A 26 21.26 20.50 -21.48
N LYS A 27 22.15 20.85 -22.43
CA LYS A 27 22.70 22.22 -22.60
C LYS A 27 21.62 23.31 -22.56
N THR A 28 20.67 23.27 -23.48
CA THR A 28 19.55 24.23 -23.59
C THR A 28 18.72 24.29 -22.30
N ARG A 29 18.51 23.15 -21.61
CA ARG A 29 17.76 23.10 -20.35
C ARG A 29 18.51 23.75 -19.20
N LEU A 30 19.83 23.55 -19.11
CA LEU A 30 20.69 24.20 -18.12
C LEU A 30 20.69 25.73 -18.31
N ILE A 31 20.70 26.20 -19.57
CA ILE A 31 20.63 27.63 -19.90
C ILE A 31 19.24 28.19 -19.59
N CYS A 32 18.15 27.51 -19.99
CA CYS A 32 16.78 27.89 -19.64
C CYS A 32 16.59 28.01 -18.12
N ALA A 33 17.09 27.04 -17.36
CA ALA A 33 16.97 27.05 -15.91
C ALA A 33 17.72 28.25 -15.29
N ARG A 34 18.92 28.58 -15.77
CA ARG A 34 19.65 29.79 -15.33
C ARG A 34 18.97 31.10 -15.73
N ALA A 35 18.41 31.17 -16.94
CA ALA A 35 17.81 32.37 -17.50
C ALA A 35 16.41 32.69 -16.93
N CYS A 36 15.59 31.65 -16.75
CA CYS A 36 14.19 31.79 -16.33
C CYS A 36 13.98 31.51 -14.83
N ASN A 37 14.93 30.85 -14.15
CA ASN A 37 14.85 30.46 -12.74
C ASN A 37 13.53 29.76 -12.38
N THR A 38 13.04 28.90 -13.29
CA THR A 38 11.74 28.24 -13.20
C THR A 38 11.91 26.76 -12.88
N THR A 39 11.16 26.27 -11.88
CA THR A 39 11.05 24.84 -11.60
C THR A 39 10.16 24.17 -12.65
N LEU A 40 10.60 23.03 -13.17
CA LEU A 40 9.86 22.24 -14.15
C LEU A 40 9.71 20.81 -13.63
N THR A 41 8.54 20.21 -13.82
CA THR A 41 8.32 18.82 -13.41
C THR A 41 9.16 17.87 -14.24
N GLN A 42 9.48 16.68 -13.71
CA GLN A 42 10.27 15.69 -14.45
C GLN A 42 9.59 15.30 -15.78
N TYR A 43 8.26 15.23 -15.81
CA TYR A 43 7.50 15.01 -17.04
C TYR A 43 7.65 16.17 -18.03
N GLN A 44 7.48 17.43 -17.59
CA GLN A 44 7.70 18.60 -18.46
C GLN A 44 9.12 18.60 -19.02
N LEU A 45 10.12 18.31 -18.19
CA LEU A 45 11.50 18.16 -18.65
C LEU A 45 11.61 17.02 -19.67
N LEU A 46 11.14 15.80 -19.41
CA LEU A 46 11.33 14.68 -20.34
C LEU A 46 10.53 14.83 -21.65
N ALA A 47 9.30 15.33 -21.60
CA ALA A 47 8.40 15.44 -22.74
C ALA A 47 8.67 16.68 -23.61
N THR A 48 9.02 17.84 -23.03
CA THR A 48 9.24 19.06 -23.81
C THR A 48 10.62 19.08 -24.48
N HIS A 49 10.61 19.39 -25.77
CA HIS A 49 11.82 19.67 -26.54
C HIS A 49 11.92 21.18 -26.75
N VAL A 50 12.88 21.81 -26.07
CA VAL A 50 13.22 23.21 -26.26
C VAL A 50 14.22 23.31 -27.44
N PRO A 51 13.87 23.94 -28.57
CA PRO A 51 14.82 24.12 -29.67
C PRO A 51 15.89 25.16 -29.31
N THR A 52 17.16 24.84 -29.57
CA THR A 52 18.31 25.73 -29.32
C THR A 52 18.16 27.14 -29.93
N VAL A 53 17.59 27.26 -31.14
CA VAL A 53 17.30 28.57 -31.78
C VAL A 53 16.30 29.39 -30.96
N TRP A 54 15.21 28.75 -30.53
CA TRP A 54 14.14 29.42 -29.77
C TRP A 54 14.64 29.93 -28.42
N ALA A 55 15.50 29.15 -27.74
CA ALA A 55 16.18 29.59 -26.53
C ALA A 55 17.04 30.85 -26.78
N ILE A 56 17.89 30.84 -27.81
CA ILE A 56 18.78 31.96 -28.17
C ILE A 56 17.99 33.24 -28.45
N ASP A 57 16.93 33.17 -29.25
CA ASP A 57 16.15 34.37 -29.61
C ASP A 57 15.33 34.91 -28.43
N GLN A 58 14.75 34.04 -27.59
CA GLN A 58 14.05 34.48 -26.39
C GLN A 58 14.96 35.22 -25.40
N TYR A 59 16.19 34.74 -25.17
CA TYR A 59 17.13 35.42 -24.26
C TYR A 59 17.57 36.81 -24.73
N ARG A 60 17.42 37.12 -26.03
CA ARG A 60 17.78 38.43 -26.60
C ARG A 60 16.66 39.45 -26.52
N VAL A 61 15.41 39.00 -26.43
CA VAL A 61 14.21 39.85 -26.51
C VAL A 61 13.48 39.97 -25.16
N CYS A 62 13.57 38.96 -24.30
CA CYS A 62 12.89 38.97 -22.99
C CYS A 62 13.64 39.84 -21.97
N GLN A 63 13.01 40.96 -21.56
CA GLN A 63 13.59 41.90 -20.60
C GLN A 63 13.92 41.24 -19.25
N GLU A 64 13.07 40.37 -18.72
CA GLU A 64 13.35 39.65 -17.45
C GLU A 64 14.64 38.81 -17.53
N VAL A 65 14.91 38.17 -18.67
CA VAL A 65 16.14 37.39 -18.87
C VAL A 65 17.36 38.31 -18.96
N LEU A 66 17.23 39.47 -19.60
CA LEU A 66 18.30 40.47 -19.68
C LEU A 66 18.61 41.08 -18.31
N GLU A 67 17.60 41.28 -17.46
CA GLU A 67 17.79 41.71 -16.07
C GLU A 67 18.45 40.62 -15.22
N ARG A 68 17.96 39.36 -15.30
CA ARG A 68 18.57 38.18 -14.65
C ARG A 68 19.97 37.82 -15.19
N SER A 69 20.40 38.40 -16.31
CA SER A 69 21.78 38.27 -16.81
C SER A 69 22.81 39.07 -16.00
N ARG A 70 22.36 40.05 -15.20
CA ARG A 70 23.21 40.86 -14.32
C ARG A 70 23.31 40.18 -12.96
N ASP A 71 24.54 39.94 -12.49
CA ASP A 71 24.81 39.29 -11.20
C ASP A 71 26.03 39.93 -10.52
N VAL A 72 26.27 39.61 -9.25
CA VAL A 72 27.44 40.04 -8.47
C VAL A 72 28.19 38.81 -7.95
N VAL A 73 29.38 38.57 -8.48
CA VAL A 73 30.24 37.44 -8.10
C VAL A 73 31.53 37.98 -7.51
N ASP A 74 31.82 37.59 -6.26
CA ASP A 74 33.02 37.98 -5.50
C ASP A 74 33.27 39.51 -5.49
N GLU A 75 32.22 40.29 -5.17
CA GLU A 75 32.15 41.76 -5.21
C GLU A 75 32.23 42.40 -6.62
N VAL A 76 32.35 41.62 -7.70
CA VAL A 76 32.39 42.13 -9.08
C VAL A 76 30.99 42.10 -9.71
N SER A 77 30.51 43.24 -10.21
CA SER A 77 29.29 43.31 -11.02
C SER A 77 29.56 42.75 -12.43
N VAL A 78 28.75 41.79 -12.86
CA VAL A 78 28.93 41.01 -14.10
C VAL A 78 27.65 41.04 -14.94
N SER A 79 27.80 41.07 -16.27
CA SER A 79 26.71 40.75 -17.21
C SER A 79 27.06 39.47 -17.98
N LEU A 80 26.36 38.39 -17.66
CA LEU A 80 26.58 37.05 -18.22
C LEU A 80 25.77 36.87 -19.51
N ARG A 81 26.46 36.77 -20.65
CA ARG A 81 25.83 36.46 -21.94
C ARG A 81 26.01 34.97 -22.24
N LEU A 82 24.90 34.23 -22.17
CA LEU A 82 24.84 32.79 -22.44
C LEU A 82 24.70 32.54 -23.95
N TRP A 83 25.51 31.62 -24.48
CA TRP A 83 25.44 31.17 -25.88
C TRP A 83 25.21 29.65 -25.90
N ASP A 84 24.02 29.23 -26.32
CA ASP A 84 23.72 27.82 -26.59
C ASP A 84 24.29 27.40 -27.96
N THR A 85 24.58 26.11 -28.13
CA THR A 85 25.11 25.56 -29.38
C THR A 85 24.52 24.19 -29.70
N PHE A 86 24.29 23.92 -30.99
CA PHE A 86 23.92 22.58 -31.44
C PHE A 86 25.15 21.65 -31.42
N GLY A 87 24.95 20.39 -31.00
CA GLY A 87 26.03 19.39 -30.94
C GLY A 87 26.60 19.01 -32.32
N ASP A 88 25.79 19.09 -33.38
CA ASP A 88 26.20 18.63 -34.71
C ASP A 88 26.57 19.78 -35.68
N HIS A 89 26.22 21.03 -35.37
CA HIS A 89 26.38 22.17 -36.29
C HIS A 89 27.76 22.83 -36.19
N HIS A 90 28.78 22.14 -36.67
CA HIS A 90 30.19 22.57 -36.59
C HIS A 90 30.48 23.98 -37.15
N LYS A 91 29.73 24.48 -38.14
CA LYS A 91 29.88 25.86 -38.64
C LYS A 91 29.44 26.90 -37.59
N ASP A 92 28.31 26.67 -36.93
CA ASP A 92 27.73 27.60 -35.96
C ASP A 92 28.54 27.62 -34.65
N ARG A 93 29.08 26.46 -34.24
CA ARG A 93 29.99 26.35 -33.08
C ARG A 93 31.26 27.17 -33.25
N ARG A 94 31.89 27.14 -34.43
CA ARG A 94 33.08 27.96 -34.76
C ARG A 94 32.82 29.45 -34.55
N PHE A 95 31.64 29.93 -34.97
CA PHE A 95 31.23 31.32 -34.72
C PHE A 95 30.99 31.58 -33.24
N ALA A 96 30.34 30.65 -32.53
CA ALA A 96 30.10 30.76 -31.09
C ALA A 96 31.40 30.91 -30.28
N TYR A 97 32.49 30.20 -30.62
CA TYR A 97 33.77 30.33 -29.89
C TYR A 97 34.43 31.71 -29.98
N GLY A 98 34.11 32.53 -30.98
CA GLY A 98 34.73 33.84 -31.18
C GLY A 98 34.57 34.78 -29.97
N ARG A 99 35.70 35.25 -29.40
CA ARG A 99 35.77 36.13 -28.21
C ARG A 99 35.07 35.55 -26.96
N SER A 100 35.16 34.24 -26.74
CA SER A 100 34.59 33.59 -25.54
C SER A 100 35.47 33.79 -24.32
N ASP A 101 34.86 34.22 -23.20
CA ASP A 101 35.53 34.43 -21.93
C ASP A 101 35.61 33.16 -21.07
N VAL A 102 34.64 32.25 -21.25
CA VAL A 102 34.61 30.91 -20.65
C VAL A 102 33.78 29.96 -21.50
N VAL A 103 34.14 28.68 -21.49
CA VAL A 103 33.38 27.60 -22.11
C VAL A 103 32.89 26.62 -21.05
N VAL A 104 31.59 26.33 -21.05
CA VAL A 104 30.96 25.28 -20.25
C VAL A 104 30.79 24.05 -21.16
N LEU A 105 31.53 22.99 -20.86
CA LEU A 105 31.53 21.74 -21.61
C LEU A 105 30.63 20.73 -20.89
N CYS A 106 29.47 20.44 -21.47
CA CYS A 106 28.46 19.56 -20.90
C CYS A 106 28.54 18.13 -21.47
N PHE A 107 28.34 17.15 -20.60
CA PHE A 107 28.00 15.77 -20.98
C PHE A 107 26.80 15.29 -20.15
N SER A 108 26.16 14.19 -20.58
CA SER A 108 25.06 13.57 -19.82
C SER A 108 25.61 12.46 -18.95
N ILE A 109 25.27 12.46 -17.65
CA ILE A 109 25.64 11.34 -16.78
C ILE A 109 24.93 10.02 -17.19
N ALA A 110 23.89 10.07 -18.01
CA ALA A 110 23.16 8.90 -18.51
C ALA A 110 23.59 8.46 -19.93
N ASN A 111 24.67 9.06 -20.48
CA ASN A 111 25.25 8.67 -21.77
C ASN A 111 26.78 8.63 -21.68
N PRO A 112 27.38 7.44 -21.42
CA PRO A 112 28.83 7.26 -21.32
C PRO A 112 29.61 7.78 -22.54
N ASN A 113 29.05 7.68 -23.74
CA ASN A 113 29.71 8.16 -24.97
C ASN A 113 29.90 9.68 -24.95
N SER A 114 28.98 10.44 -24.36
CA SER A 114 29.11 11.89 -24.26
C SER A 114 30.29 12.33 -23.38
N LEU A 115 30.66 11.53 -22.37
CA LEU A 115 31.88 11.73 -21.58
C LEU A 115 33.15 11.30 -22.34
N ASN A 116 33.08 10.29 -23.21
CA ASN A 116 34.19 9.92 -24.09
C ASN A 116 34.47 11.03 -25.11
N HIS A 117 33.43 11.61 -25.71
CA HIS A 117 33.52 12.72 -26.67
C HIS A 117 34.12 14.00 -26.05
N VAL A 118 33.99 14.22 -24.74
CA VAL A 118 34.68 15.31 -24.04
C VAL A 118 36.19 15.27 -24.30
N LYS A 119 36.81 14.09 -24.22
CA LYS A 119 38.25 13.91 -24.47
C LYS A 119 38.58 13.84 -25.96
N SER A 120 37.83 13.06 -26.75
CA SER A 120 38.21 12.75 -28.13
C SER A 120 37.86 13.83 -29.16
N MET A 121 36.84 14.65 -28.90
CA MET A 121 36.34 15.67 -29.83
C MET A 121 36.32 17.06 -29.19
N TRP A 122 35.55 17.23 -28.11
CA TRP A 122 35.14 18.55 -27.64
C TRP A 122 36.29 19.37 -27.05
N TYR A 123 37.07 18.81 -26.13
CA TYR A 123 38.19 19.54 -25.54
C TYR A 123 39.27 19.91 -26.57
N PRO A 124 39.68 19.01 -27.50
CA PRO A 124 40.50 19.38 -28.66
C PRO A 124 39.91 20.49 -29.53
N GLU A 125 38.62 20.43 -29.89
CA GLU A 125 37.93 21.46 -30.70
C GLU A 125 37.99 22.84 -30.00
N ILE A 126 37.65 22.89 -28.70
CA ILE A 126 37.70 24.11 -27.90
C ILE A 126 39.13 24.66 -27.83
N LYS A 127 40.14 23.81 -27.57
CA LYS A 127 41.53 24.27 -27.46
C LYS A 127 42.15 24.66 -28.80
N HIS A 128 41.63 24.18 -29.92
CA HIS A 128 42.01 24.66 -31.25
C HIS A 128 41.48 26.08 -31.52
N PHE A 129 40.20 26.36 -31.25
CA PHE A 129 39.58 27.66 -31.57
C PHE A 129 39.80 28.75 -30.51
N CYS A 130 39.88 28.41 -29.22
CA CYS A 130 40.08 29.35 -28.13
C CYS A 130 41.03 28.82 -27.03
N PRO A 131 42.33 28.62 -27.35
CA PRO A 131 43.30 27.93 -26.47
C PRO A 131 43.42 28.51 -25.06
N ARG A 132 43.38 29.85 -24.94
CA ARG A 132 43.49 30.60 -23.67
C ARG A 132 42.18 30.70 -22.88
N THR A 133 41.04 30.31 -23.46
CA THR A 133 39.75 30.39 -22.78
C THR A 133 39.66 29.26 -21.72
N PRO A 134 39.29 29.58 -20.47
CA PRO A 134 39.04 28.59 -19.44
C PRO A 134 37.84 27.72 -19.81
N VAL A 135 37.91 26.45 -19.42
CA VAL A 135 36.85 25.46 -19.66
C VAL A 135 36.41 24.89 -18.32
N VAL A 136 35.10 24.70 -18.15
CA VAL A 136 34.48 24.06 -16.98
C VAL A 136 33.75 22.81 -17.47
N LEU A 137 34.03 21.64 -16.87
CA LEU A 137 33.34 20.39 -17.21
C LEU A 137 32.06 20.25 -16.36
N VAL A 138 30.94 19.92 -17.00
CA VAL A 138 29.65 19.78 -16.32
C VAL A 138 28.98 18.45 -16.66
N GLY A 139 28.70 17.65 -15.64
CA GLY A 139 27.81 16.49 -15.74
C GLY A 139 26.36 16.94 -15.56
N CYS A 140 25.55 16.79 -16.60
CA CYS A 140 24.13 17.14 -16.58
C CYS A 140 23.25 15.91 -16.32
N GLN A 141 22.01 16.17 -15.87
CA GLN A 141 20.95 15.17 -15.61
C GLN A 141 21.23 14.27 -14.39
N LEU A 142 21.77 14.90 -13.33
CA LEU A 142 22.09 14.27 -12.04
C LEU A 142 20.91 13.51 -11.40
N ASP A 143 19.68 13.98 -11.62
CA ASP A 143 18.43 13.37 -11.18
C ASP A 143 18.31 11.87 -11.57
N LEU A 144 18.90 11.50 -12.71
CA LEU A 144 18.86 10.13 -13.23
C LEU A 144 19.66 9.11 -12.40
N ARG A 145 20.40 9.52 -11.36
CA ARG A 145 21.07 8.59 -10.42
C ARG A 145 20.14 7.92 -9.41
N TYR A 146 18.98 8.51 -9.14
CA TYR A 146 18.02 8.01 -8.14
C TYR A 146 16.57 8.03 -8.63
N ALA A 147 16.30 8.57 -9.83
CA ALA A 147 15.00 8.46 -10.48
C ALA A 147 14.60 7.01 -10.77
N ASP A 148 13.29 6.75 -10.80
CA ASP A 148 12.75 5.53 -11.41
C ASP A 148 13.00 5.54 -12.92
N LEU A 149 14.00 4.78 -13.36
CA LEU A 149 14.36 4.68 -14.77
C LEU A 149 13.25 4.05 -15.62
N GLU A 150 12.32 3.29 -15.06
CA GLU A 150 11.18 2.79 -15.83
C GLU A 150 10.18 3.90 -16.12
N ALA A 151 9.77 4.69 -15.12
CA ALA A 151 8.96 5.88 -15.31
C ALA A 151 9.63 6.88 -16.27
N VAL A 152 10.95 7.10 -16.11
CA VAL A 152 11.73 7.96 -17.03
C VAL A 152 11.70 7.41 -18.46
N ASN A 153 11.89 6.11 -18.67
CA ASN A 153 11.88 5.53 -20.01
C ASN A 153 10.47 5.52 -20.62
N ARG A 154 9.39 5.34 -19.83
CA ARG A 154 7.99 5.50 -20.26
C ARG A 154 7.65 6.95 -20.65
N ALA A 155 8.22 7.95 -19.97
CA ALA A 155 7.98 9.37 -20.24
C ALA A 155 8.86 9.96 -21.36
N ARG A 156 9.88 9.24 -21.83
CA ARG A 156 10.74 9.64 -22.95
C ARG A 156 10.08 9.29 -24.30
N ARG A 157 10.58 9.91 -25.38
CA ARG A 157 10.10 9.64 -26.74
C ARG A 157 10.21 8.14 -27.08
N PRO A 158 9.20 7.50 -27.71
CA PRO A 158 9.19 6.05 -27.96
C PRO A 158 10.40 5.49 -28.73
N LEU A 159 11.06 6.31 -29.56
CA LEU A 159 12.24 5.91 -30.36
C LEU A 159 13.58 6.17 -29.64
N ALA A 160 13.58 6.72 -28.43
CA ALA A 160 14.82 6.96 -27.68
C ALA A 160 15.34 5.66 -27.07
N ARG A 161 16.66 5.41 -27.16
CA ARG A 161 17.29 4.25 -26.50
C ARG A 161 16.94 4.27 -25.00
N PRO A 162 16.40 3.19 -24.41
CA PRO A 162 16.18 3.10 -22.97
C PRO A 162 17.49 3.32 -22.22
N ILE A 163 17.44 4.12 -21.16
CA ILE A 163 18.56 4.31 -20.24
C ILE A 163 18.58 3.08 -19.31
N LYS A 164 19.70 2.36 -19.29
CA LYS A 164 19.94 1.25 -18.36
C LYS A 164 20.70 1.75 -17.14
N ARG A 165 20.58 1.06 -16.00
CA ARG A 165 21.35 1.40 -14.78
C ARG A 165 22.87 1.44 -15.00
N GLY A 166 23.39 0.52 -15.82
CA GLY A 166 24.81 0.49 -16.20
C GLY A 166 25.26 1.63 -17.13
N ASP A 167 24.34 2.41 -17.71
CA ASP A 167 24.67 3.62 -18.47
C ASP A 167 24.87 4.84 -17.57
N ILE A 168 24.43 4.79 -16.31
CA ILE A 168 24.53 5.91 -15.36
C ILE A 168 25.95 6.00 -14.82
N LEU A 169 26.66 7.06 -15.18
CA LEU A 169 28.03 7.33 -14.78
C LEU A 169 28.11 7.71 -13.28
N PRO A 170 28.99 7.08 -12.49
CA PRO A 170 29.33 7.57 -11.16
C PRO A 170 30.11 8.90 -11.25
N PRO A 171 30.03 9.79 -10.25
CA PRO A 171 30.67 11.10 -10.31
C PRO A 171 32.21 11.01 -10.45
N GLU A 172 32.80 9.96 -9.88
CA GLU A 172 34.22 9.60 -10.02
C GLU A 172 34.70 9.69 -11.48
N LYS A 173 33.91 9.19 -12.44
CA LYS A 173 34.28 9.15 -13.87
C LYS A 173 34.38 10.55 -14.49
N GLY A 174 33.43 11.43 -14.20
CA GLY A 174 33.51 12.83 -14.64
C GLY A 174 34.71 13.56 -14.03
N ARG A 175 35.02 13.26 -12.76
CA ARG A 175 36.16 13.85 -12.05
C ARG A 175 37.52 13.37 -12.55
N GLU A 176 37.64 12.09 -12.91
CA GLU A 176 38.84 11.54 -13.58
C GLU A 176 39.14 12.32 -14.87
N VAL A 177 38.14 12.48 -15.74
CA VAL A 177 38.27 13.25 -16.99
C VAL A 177 38.66 14.71 -16.73
N ALA A 178 38.03 15.36 -15.76
CA ALA A 178 38.36 16.74 -15.40
C ALA A 178 39.79 16.90 -14.87
N LYS A 179 40.26 15.93 -14.07
CA LYS A 179 41.63 15.90 -13.51
C LYS A 179 42.68 15.72 -14.61
N GLU A 180 42.45 14.81 -15.56
CA GLU A 180 43.33 14.62 -16.73
C GLU A 180 43.42 15.89 -17.60
N LEU A 181 42.29 16.58 -17.79
CA LEU A 181 42.20 17.79 -18.62
C LEU A 181 42.60 19.09 -17.89
N GLY A 182 42.91 19.02 -16.58
CA GLY A 182 43.30 20.17 -15.76
C GLY A 182 42.21 21.21 -15.54
N ILE A 183 40.94 20.80 -15.55
CA ILE A 183 39.75 21.69 -15.47
C ILE A 183 38.88 21.38 -14.26
N PRO A 184 38.10 22.34 -13.73
CA PRO A 184 37.14 22.08 -12.66
C PRO A 184 35.94 21.28 -13.17
N TYR A 185 35.36 20.48 -12.27
CA TYR A 185 34.19 19.63 -12.50
C TYR A 185 33.03 20.02 -11.60
N TYR A 186 31.83 20.02 -12.16
CA TYR A 186 30.56 20.25 -11.48
C TYR A 186 29.49 19.31 -12.01
N GLU A 187 28.44 19.07 -11.22
CA GLU A 187 27.25 18.35 -11.64
C GLU A 187 25.99 19.19 -11.45
N THR A 188 24.99 18.94 -12.30
CA THR A 188 23.74 19.72 -12.33
C THR A 188 22.51 18.83 -12.46
N SER A 189 21.47 19.16 -11.67
CA SER A 189 20.10 18.72 -11.90
C SER A 189 19.25 19.94 -12.21
N VAL A 190 18.63 19.96 -13.39
CA VAL A 190 17.62 20.97 -13.72
C VAL A 190 16.30 20.67 -13.02
N PHE A 191 16.04 19.40 -12.69
CA PHE A 191 14.85 18.98 -11.98
C PHE A 191 14.86 19.51 -10.53
N ASP A 192 15.96 19.28 -9.80
CA ASP A 192 16.12 19.67 -8.39
C ASP A 192 16.72 21.07 -8.21
N GLN A 193 16.92 21.81 -9.31
CA GLN A 193 17.62 23.11 -9.37
C GLN A 193 19.05 23.09 -8.79
N PHE A 194 19.65 21.91 -8.65
CA PHE A 194 20.97 21.73 -8.04
C PHE A 194 22.11 22.08 -9.00
N GLY A 195 23.13 22.77 -8.47
CA GLY A 195 24.41 23.03 -9.15
C GLY A 195 24.39 24.08 -10.24
N ILE A 196 23.20 24.56 -10.65
CA ILE A 196 23.04 25.52 -11.74
C ILE A 196 23.80 26.82 -11.44
N LYS A 197 23.54 27.40 -10.25
CA LYS A 197 24.25 28.61 -9.80
C LYS A 197 25.76 28.37 -9.67
N ASP A 198 26.15 27.25 -9.06
CA ASP A 198 27.56 26.89 -8.86
C ASP A 198 28.33 26.84 -10.18
N VAL A 199 27.77 26.21 -11.22
CA VAL A 199 28.39 26.14 -12.55
C VAL A 199 28.63 27.53 -13.12
N PHE A 200 27.60 28.39 -13.14
CA PHE A 200 27.71 29.70 -13.78
C PHE A 200 28.56 30.69 -12.96
N ASP A 201 28.45 30.71 -11.63
CA ASP A 201 29.31 31.51 -10.76
C ASP A 201 30.79 31.10 -10.91
N ASN A 202 31.09 29.80 -10.95
CA ASN A 202 32.46 29.32 -11.07
C ASN A 202 33.02 29.46 -12.50
N ALA A 203 32.17 29.41 -13.53
CA ALA A 203 32.54 29.81 -14.88
C ALA A 203 32.86 31.32 -14.95
N ILE A 204 32.08 32.17 -14.27
CA ILE A 204 32.36 33.61 -14.11
C ILE A 204 33.70 33.82 -13.40
N ARG A 205 33.97 33.16 -12.26
CA ARG A 205 35.26 33.22 -11.56
C ARG A 205 36.43 32.83 -12.48
N ALA A 206 36.28 31.74 -13.24
CA ALA A 206 37.31 31.30 -14.19
C ALA A 206 37.57 32.34 -15.30
N ALA A 207 36.51 32.93 -15.88
CA ALA A 207 36.61 34.02 -16.85
C ALA A 207 37.33 35.25 -16.27
N LEU A 208 36.90 35.73 -15.10
CA LEU A 208 37.46 36.90 -14.43
C LEU A 208 38.93 36.70 -14.03
N ILE A 209 39.30 35.49 -13.57
CA ILE A 209 40.70 35.14 -13.30
C ILE A 209 41.52 35.15 -14.59
N SER A 210 41.06 34.51 -15.66
CA SER A 210 41.75 34.53 -16.96
C SER A 210 41.94 35.97 -17.48
N ARG A 211 40.88 36.79 -17.39
CA ARG A 211 40.91 38.21 -17.73
C ARG A 211 41.91 38.99 -16.88
N ARG A 212 42.01 38.74 -15.57
CA ARG A 212 43.02 39.34 -14.67
C ARG A 212 44.44 38.95 -15.07
N HIS A 213 44.69 37.72 -15.51
CA HIS A 213 46.00 37.31 -16.01
C HIS A 213 46.39 38.00 -17.32
N LEU A 214 45.41 38.35 -18.17
CA LEU A 214 45.62 39.10 -19.41
C LEU A 214 45.67 40.63 -19.22
N GLN A 215 45.04 41.16 -18.17
CA GLN A 215 44.89 42.59 -17.88
C GLN A 215 45.25 42.89 -16.42
N PHE A 216 46.54 42.77 -16.08
CA PHE A 216 47.03 42.79 -14.68
C PHE A 216 46.74 44.10 -13.92
N TRP A 217 46.46 45.19 -14.63
CA TRP A 217 46.11 46.49 -14.05
C TRP A 217 44.67 46.57 -13.50
N LYS A 218 43.79 45.61 -13.81
CA LYS A 218 42.42 45.56 -13.26
C LYS A 218 42.42 45.18 -11.78
N SER A 219 42.51 46.19 -10.92
CA SER A 219 42.63 46.04 -9.46
C SER A 219 41.39 45.45 -8.79
N HIS A 220 40.18 45.73 -9.30
CA HIS A 220 38.92 45.19 -8.79
C HIS A 220 38.83 43.66 -8.90
N LEU A 221 39.54 43.05 -9.86
CA LEU A 221 39.58 41.59 -10.05
C LEU A 221 40.52 40.87 -9.06
N LYS A 222 41.25 41.59 -8.19
CA LYS A 222 42.20 40.98 -7.24
C LYS A 222 41.53 40.10 -6.18
N LYS A 223 40.29 40.42 -5.78
CA LYS A 223 39.52 39.66 -4.78
C LYS A 223 38.82 38.41 -5.32
N VAL A 224 38.70 38.26 -6.64
CA VAL A 224 38.00 37.12 -7.27
C VAL A 224 38.65 35.80 -6.85
N GLN A 225 37.83 34.90 -6.32
CA GLN A 225 38.24 33.62 -5.77
C GLN A 225 38.44 32.59 -6.89
N LYS A 226 39.28 31.57 -6.63
CA LYS A 226 39.37 30.40 -7.52
C LYS A 226 37.99 29.70 -7.59
N PRO A 227 37.67 28.97 -8.67
CA PRO A 227 36.47 28.13 -8.75
C PRO A 227 36.27 27.28 -7.48
N LEU A 228 35.14 27.50 -6.82
CA LEU A 228 34.79 26.90 -5.54
C LEU A 228 34.50 25.40 -5.69
N LEU A 229 34.67 24.65 -4.61
CA LEU A 229 34.35 23.23 -4.57
C LEU A 229 32.84 23.05 -4.39
N GLN A 230 32.20 22.22 -5.21
CA GLN A 230 30.78 21.90 -5.08
C GLN A 230 30.57 20.87 -3.97
N ALA A 231 29.65 21.13 -3.04
CA ALA A 231 29.18 20.12 -2.10
C ALA A 231 28.35 19.06 -2.86
N PRO A 232 28.43 17.77 -2.50
CA PRO A 232 27.71 16.74 -3.23
C PRO A 232 26.20 16.81 -2.99
N PHE A 233 25.43 16.41 -4.00
CA PHE A 233 23.99 16.35 -3.91
C PHE A 233 23.53 15.13 -3.11
N LEU A 234 22.94 15.37 -1.93
CA LEU A 234 22.20 14.37 -1.18
C LEU A 234 20.79 14.27 -1.76
N PRO A 235 20.40 13.16 -2.42
CA PRO A 235 19.05 13.02 -2.93
C PRO A 235 18.02 13.01 -1.79
N PRO A 236 16.79 13.51 -2.04
CA PRO A 236 15.72 13.48 -1.05
C PRO A 236 15.43 12.04 -0.60
N LYS A 237 15.00 11.87 0.66
CA LYS A 237 14.43 10.60 1.10
C LYS A 237 13.19 10.30 0.26
N ALA A 238 13.03 9.04 -0.16
CA ALA A 238 11.77 8.59 -0.74
C ALA A 238 10.63 8.79 0.29
N PRO A 239 9.38 9.06 -0.14
CA PRO A 239 8.23 9.01 0.76
C PRO A 239 7.92 7.56 1.16
N PRO A 240 7.32 7.33 2.35
CA PRO A 240 6.88 6.01 2.75
C PRO A 240 5.77 5.48 1.83
N PRO A 241 5.70 4.16 1.58
CA PRO A 241 4.59 3.58 0.81
C PRO A 241 3.28 3.74 1.59
N VAL A 242 2.23 4.10 0.87
CA VAL A 242 0.88 4.24 1.42
C VAL A 242 0.15 2.91 1.28
N ILE A 243 -0.32 2.36 2.41
CA ILE A 243 -1.17 1.17 2.43
C ILE A 243 -2.50 1.50 1.73
N LYS A 244 -2.83 0.74 0.70
CA LYS A 244 -4.09 0.84 -0.02
C LYS A 244 -5.05 -0.20 0.55
N ILE A 245 -6.15 0.27 1.12
CA ILE A 245 -7.28 -0.58 1.44
C ILE A 245 -8.05 -0.76 0.12
N PRO A 246 -8.28 -1.99 -0.36
CA PRO A 246 -9.15 -2.21 -1.51
C PRO A 246 -10.58 -1.76 -1.15
N GLU A 247 -11.42 -1.48 -2.15
CA GLU A 247 -12.84 -1.29 -1.86
C GLU A 247 -13.37 -2.57 -1.19
N CYS A 248 -14.08 -2.41 -0.06
CA CYS A 248 -14.70 -3.55 0.61
C CYS A 248 -15.60 -4.26 -0.41
N PRO A 249 -15.47 -5.59 -0.61
CA PRO A 249 -16.31 -6.31 -1.56
C PRO A 249 -17.77 -6.01 -1.21
N SER A 250 -18.53 -5.57 -2.21
CA SER A 250 -19.87 -5.03 -2.05
C SER A 250 -20.89 -6.16 -1.84
N MET A 251 -20.72 -6.91 -0.75
CA MET A 251 -21.67 -7.91 -0.24
C MET A 251 -22.91 -7.23 0.38
N GLY A 252 -23.32 -6.10 -0.22
CA GLY A 252 -24.31 -5.17 0.29
C GLY A 252 -25.69 -5.61 -0.15
N THR A 253 -26.50 -6.06 0.81
CA THR A 253 -27.91 -6.46 0.74
C THR A 253 -28.26 -7.63 -0.20
N SER A 254 -27.70 -7.73 -1.40
CA SER A 254 -28.11 -8.73 -2.40
C SER A 254 -27.93 -10.17 -1.94
N GLU A 255 -26.81 -10.54 -1.30
CA GLU A 255 -26.52 -11.94 -0.95
C GLU A 255 -27.18 -12.38 0.35
N ALA A 256 -27.42 -11.44 1.28
CA ALA A 256 -28.28 -11.72 2.43
C ALA A 256 -29.71 -12.07 1.97
N ALA A 257 -30.22 -11.41 0.92
CA ALA A 257 -31.47 -11.82 0.29
C ALA A 257 -31.36 -13.19 -0.39
N CYS A 258 -30.23 -13.52 -1.03
CA CYS A 258 -30.01 -14.84 -1.62
C CYS A 258 -30.10 -16.01 -0.61
N LEU A 259 -29.90 -15.78 0.70
CA LEU A 259 -30.14 -16.81 1.72
C LEU A 259 -31.63 -17.16 1.89
N LEU A 260 -32.57 -16.32 1.46
CA LEU A 260 -34.00 -16.66 1.44
C LEU A 260 -34.35 -17.58 0.26
N ASP A 261 -33.71 -17.38 -0.89
CA ASP A 261 -33.87 -18.24 -2.08
C ASP A 261 -33.05 -19.54 -1.97
N ASN A 262 -31.93 -19.50 -1.25
CA ASN A 262 -31.02 -20.61 -0.99
C ASN A 262 -30.76 -20.76 0.53
N PRO A 263 -31.74 -21.30 1.30
CA PRO A 263 -31.71 -21.49 2.77
C PRO A 263 -30.63 -22.47 3.32
N LEU A 264 -29.36 -22.18 3.03
CA LEU A 264 -28.20 -22.83 3.65
C LEU A 264 -28.11 -22.44 5.13
N CYS A 265 -28.09 -23.44 6.02
CA CYS A 265 -28.12 -23.27 7.47
C CYS A 265 -29.41 -22.61 8.03
N ALA A 266 -30.53 -22.70 7.31
CA ALA A 266 -31.83 -22.26 7.83
C ALA A 266 -32.30 -23.13 9.02
N ASP A 267 -32.72 -22.45 10.08
CA ASP A 267 -33.08 -22.97 11.40
C ASP A 267 -34.51 -22.57 11.82
N VAL A 268 -35.23 -21.82 10.97
CA VAL A 268 -36.67 -21.48 11.09
C VAL A 268 -37.40 -21.96 9.84
N LEU A 269 -38.60 -22.48 10.04
CA LEU A 269 -39.59 -22.72 9.00
C LEU A 269 -40.88 -21.99 9.36
N PHE A 270 -41.39 -21.19 8.43
CA PHE A 270 -42.72 -20.60 8.52
C PHE A 270 -43.71 -21.44 7.72
N ILE A 271 -44.85 -21.75 8.34
CA ILE A 271 -46.02 -22.34 7.67
C ILE A 271 -47.08 -21.24 7.54
N LEU A 272 -47.50 -20.96 6.31
CA LEU A 272 -48.54 -19.99 5.98
C LEU A 272 -49.70 -20.69 5.27
N GLN A 273 -50.93 -20.41 5.72
CA GLN A 273 -52.18 -20.93 5.13
C GLN A 273 -52.19 -22.46 4.96
N ASP A 274 -51.49 -23.18 5.84
CA ASP A 274 -51.28 -24.64 5.83
C ASP A 274 -50.74 -25.22 4.51
N GLN A 275 -50.15 -24.40 3.63
CA GLN A 275 -49.67 -24.82 2.29
C GLN A 275 -48.33 -24.22 1.88
N GLU A 276 -48.02 -22.96 2.23
CA GLU A 276 -46.72 -22.37 1.91
C GLU A 276 -45.70 -22.56 3.04
N HIS A 277 -44.53 -23.05 2.65
CA HIS A 277 -43.38 -23.31 3.52
C HIS A 277 -42.24 -22.36 3.15
N ILE A 278 -41.80 -21.52 4.10
CA ILE A 278 -40.73 -20.54 3.88
C ILE A 278 -39.64 -20.73 4.94
N PHE A 279 -38.44 -21.09 4.49
CA PHE A 279 -37.27 -21.22 5.36
C PHE A 279 -36.65 -19.84 5.67
N ALA A 280 -36.14 -19.68 6.89
CA ALA A 280 -35.47 -18.47 7.34
C ALA A 280 -34.42 -18.76 8.43
N HIS A 281 -33.72 -17.71 8.87
CA HIS A 281 -32.60 -17.77 9.79
C HIS A 281 -32.91 -16.96 11.06
N ARG A 282 -32.97 -17.59 12.25
CA ARG A 282 -33.31 -16.96 13.54
C ARG A 282 -32.52 -15.68 13.76
N ILE A 283 -31.22 -15.74 13.55
CA ILE A 283 -30.31 -14.62 13.79
C ILE A 283 -30.62 -13.38 12.92
N TYR A 284 -31.01 -13.57 11.66
CA TYR A 284 -31.38 -12.45 10.78
C TYR A 284 -32.72 -11.82 11.17
N LEU A 285 -33.66 -12.61 11.67
CA LEU A 285 -34.97 -12.15 12.13
C LEU A 285 -34.86 -11.43 13.49
N ALA A 286 -34.20 -12.06 14.46
CA ALA A 286 -34.02 -11.56 15.83
C ALA A 286 -33.15 -10.29 15.89
N THR A 287 -32.14 -10.17 15.03
CA THR A 287 -31.32 -8.94 14.98
C THR A 287 -32.06 -7.76 14.37
N SER A 288 -33.04 -8.02 13.49
CA SER A 288 -33.80 -7.01 12.76
C SER A 288 -35.16 -6.67 13.37
N SER A 289 -35.74 -7.51 14.24
CA SER A 289 -37.03 -7.30 14.88
C SER A 289 -37.03 -7.77 16.33
N SER A 290 -37.45 -6.90 17.25
CA SER A 290 -37.63 -7.26 18.66
C SER A 290 -38.71 -8.33 18.83
N LYS A 291 -39.80 -8.29 18.06
CA LYS A 291 -40.86 -9.31 18.17
C LYS A 291 -40.35 -10.71 17.81
N PHE A 292 -39.47 -10.83 16.81
CA PHE A 292 -38.82 -12.12 16.50
C PHE A 292 -37.73 -12.48 17.52
N TYR A 293 -37.01 -11.50 18.08
CA TYR A 293 -36.05 -11.74 19.16
C TYR A 293 -36.73 -12.34 20.39
N ASP A 294 -37.82 -11.73 20.86
CA ASP A 294 -38.58 -12.17 22.03
C ASP A 294 -39.23 -13.54 21.78
N LEU A 295 -39.77 -13.77 20.56
CA LEU A 295 -40.33 -15.07 20.15
C LEU A 295 -39.32 -16.20 20.30
N PHE A 296 -38.12 -16.07 19.72
CA PHE A 296 -37.11 -17.13 19.77
C PHE A 296 -36.42 -17.25 21.13
N LEU A 297 -36.50 -16.21 21.98
CA LEU A 297 -36.01 -16.27 23.36
C LEU A 297 -36.90 -17.19 24.22
N MET A 298 -38.23 -17.09 24.09
CA MET A 298 -39.18 -17.97 24.80
C MET A 298 -38.94 -19.45 24.48
N GLU A 299 -38.64 -19.79 23.22
CA GLU A 299 -38.27 -21.16 22.81
C GLU A 299 -37.02 -21.70 23.52
N CYS A 300 -36.09 -20.81 23.89
CA CYS A 300 -34.85 -21.21 24.57
C CYS A 300 -35.09 -21.45 26.07
N GLU A 301 -35.92 -20.62 26.72
CA GLU A 301 -36.21 -20.73 28.16
C GLU A 301 -36.99 -22.01 28.54
N GLU A 302 -37.84 -22.52 27.64
CA GLU A 302 -38.59 -23.78 27.86
C GLU A 302 -37.74 -25.06 27.66
N SER A 303 -36.45 -24.95 27.31
CA SER A 303 -35.56 -26.10 27.06
C SER A 303 -34.45 -26.45 28.10
N PRO A 304 -34.66 -26.44 29.44
CA PRO A 304 -33.58 -26.70 30.41
C PRO A 304 -32.95 -28.11 30.37
N ASN A 305 -33.65 -29.13 29.87
CA ASN A 305 -33.45 -30.53 30.31
C ASN A 305 -32.76 -31.50 29.33
N TRP A 306 -31.85 -31.01 28.48
CA TRP A 306 -31.01 -31.89 27.62
C TRP A 306 -29.49 -31.79 27.86
N SER A 307 -29.05 -30.95 28.80
CA SER A 307 -27.61 -30.63 28.99
C SER A 307 -26.90 -31.41 30.10
N GLU A 308 -27.60 -31.93 31.11
CA GLU A 308 -26.97 -32.54 32.30
C GLU A 308 -27.08 -34.08 32.38
N GLY A 309 -27.92 -34.72 31.54
CA GLY A 309 -28.17 -36.17 31.62
C GLY A 309 -27.19 -37.09 30.89
N ALA A 310 -26.38 -36.57 29.95
CA ALA A 310 -25.55 -37.39 29.06
C ALA A 310 -24.17 -37.78 29.65
N CYS A 311 -23.65 -37.00 30.61
CA CYS A 311 -22.26 -37.09 31.07
C CYS A 311 -21.94 -38.31 31.96
N GLU A 312 -22.95 -39.03 32.47
CA GLU A 312 -22.74 -40.20 33.34
C GLU A 312 -22.97 -41.56 32.67
N LYS A 313 -23.57 -41.64 31.47
CA LYS A 313 -23.79 -42.92 30.78
C LYS A 313 -22.73 -43.31 29.75
N GLU A 314 -21.91 -42.38 29.26
CA GLU A 314 -20.74 -42.73 28.42
C GLU A 314 -19.53 -43.26 29.22
N LYS A 315 -19.57 -43.19 30.55
CA LYS A 315 -18.53 -43.76 31.43
C LYS A 315 -18.62 -45.26 31.66
N GLN A 316 -19.69 -45.93 31.24
CA GLN A 316 -19.84 -47.40 31.38
C GLN A 316 -19.73 -48.17 30.05
N SER A 317 -19.65 -47.49 28.90
CA SER A 317 -19.40 -48.15 27.60
C SER A 317 -17.92 -48.18 27.21
N ARG A 318 -17.08 -47.27 27.73
CA ARG A 318 -15.63 -47.26 27.44
C ARG A 318 -14.85 -48.40 28.09
N ASP A 319 -15.25 -48.87 29.28
CA ASP A 319 -14.57 -49.97 29.98
C ASP A 319 -14.75 -51.36 29.32
N PHE A 320 -15.59 -51.48 28.29
CA PHE A 320 -15.80 -52.73 27.55
C PHE A 320 -15.06 -52.79 26.20
N GLN A 321 -14.31 -51.75 25.83
CA GLN A 321 -13.67 -51.65 24.51
C GLN A 321 -12.14 -51.45 24.53
N GLU A 322 -11.51 -51.45 25.70
CA GLU A 322 -10.04 -51.45 25.85
C GLU A 322 -9.42 -52.85 26.09
N GLN A 323 -10.20 -53.94 26.03
CA GLN A 323 -9.70 -55.29 26.36
C GLN A 323 -9.56 -56.27 25.18
N ILE A 324 -9.66 -55.80 23.93
CA ILE A 324 -9.28 -56.56 22.73
C ILE A 324 -8.58 -55.64 21.73
N LEU A 325 -7.26 -55.45 21.89
CA LEU A 325 -6.32 -55.13 20.81
C LEU A 325 -4.89 -55.24 21.34
N SER A 326 -4.31 -56.44 21.25
CA SER A 326 -2.91 -56.69 21.55
C SER A 326 -2.30 -57.61 20.49
N VAL A 327 -1.07 -57.28 20.09
CA VAL A 327 -0.11 -58.11 19.35
C VAL A 327 -0.21 -58.11 17.81
N ASP A 328 0.74 -57.36 17.25
CA ASP A 328 1.64 -57.59 16.10
C ASP A 328 1.20 -57.60 14.63
N SER A 329 2.08 -56.96 13.87
CA SER A 329 2.28 -57.01 12.43
C SER A 329 3.29 -58.12 12.08
N GLU A 330 3.17 -58.76 10.91
CA GLU A 330 4.33 -59.11 10.05
C GLU A 330 3.89 -59.57 8.64
N GLU A 331 4.87 -59.78 7.75
CA GLU A 331 4.73 -59.68 6.28
C GLU A 331 4.73 -61.03 5.50
N GLU A 332 4.37 -60.94 4.20
CA GLU A 332 4.70 -61.81 3.05
C GLU A 332 4.58 -63.37 3.10
N ARG A 333 3.84 -63.98 2.13
CA ARG A 333 4.39 -64.63 0.90
C ARG A 333 3.41 -65.49 0.07
N GLU A 334 3.43 -65.23 -1.24
CA GLU A 334 3.39 -66.09 -2.45
C GLU A 334 2.55 -67.39 -2.69
N GLU A 335 2.29 -67.58 -4.00
CA GLU A 335 1.84 -68.76 -4.80
C GLU A 335 0.36 -69.23 -4.78
N GLY A 336 -0.12 -69.72 -5.94
CA GLY A 336 -1.51 -70.21 -6.22
C GLY A 336 -1.49 -71.57 -6.95
N PRO A 337 -2.38 -71.89 -7.93
CA PRO A 337 -3.79 -71.52 -8.15
C PRO A 337 -4.67 -72.82 -8.30
N PRO A 338 -5.64 -72.96 -9.24
CA PRO A 338 -7.08 -72.78 -9.02
C PRO A 338 -7.95 -74.05 -9.15
N ARG A 339 -9.22 -74.02 -8.70
CA ARG A 339 -10.33 -74.86 -9.23
C ARG A 339 -11.73 -74.43 -8.77
N THR A 340 -12.70 -74.55 -9.68
CA THR A 340 -14.17 -74.44 -9.54
C THR A 340 -14.81 -75.84 -9.74
N PRO A 341 -16.15 -76.04 -9.72
CA PRO A 341 -17.26 -75.49 -8.90
C PRO A 341 -18.17 -76.62 -8.30
N GLN A 342 -19.37 -76.26 -7.80
CA GLN A 342 -20.54 -77.15 -7.49
C GLN A 342 -20.44 -78.05 -6.22
N ALA A 343 -21.54 -78.43 -5.53
CA ALA A 343 -22.91 -77.90 -5.47
C ALA A 343 -23.72 -78.45 -4.25
N GLU A 344 -24.65 -77.62 -3.75
CA GLU A 344 -25.99 -77.96 -3.23
C GLU A 344 -26.27 -78.72 -1.89
N GLN A 345 -27.54 -78.50 -1.46
CA GLN A 345 -28.36 -79.10 -0.38
C GLN A 345 -28.13 -78.54 1.04
N TRP A 346 -29.16 -78.09 1.79
CA TRP A 346 -30.61 -77.91 1.57
C TRP A 346 -31.16 -76.95 2.67
N LYS A 347 -32.39 -76.37 2.69
CA LYS A 347 -33.69 -76.57 1.99
C LYS A 347 -34.53 -75.26 2.08
N SER A 348 -35.52 -75.08 1.19
CA SER A 348 -36.87 -74.45 1.35
C SER A 348 -37.08 -73.17 2.21
N SER A 349 -37.87 -72.15 1.82
CA SER A 349 -38.61 -71.83 0.57
C SER A 349 -39.25 -70.43 0.68
N ASN A 350 -39.32 -69.69 -0.44
CA ASN A 350 -40.03 -68.41 -0.53
C ASN A 350 -41.56 -68.56 -0.40
N LYS A 351 -42.23 -67.67 0.35
CA LYS A 351 -43.18 -66.67 -0.20
C LYS A 351 -43.79 -65.74 0.86
N SER A 352 -44.25 -64.60 0.37
CA SER A 352 -44.93 -63.50 1.08
C SER A 352 -46.29 -63.86 1.69
N LEU A 353 -46.66 -63.20 2.80
CA LEU A 353 -47.75 -62.20 2.88
C LEU A 353 -47.96 -61.71 4.33
N VAL A 354 -48.00 -60.38 4.50
CA VAL A 354 -48.93 -59.61 5.38
C VAL A 354 -48.83 -59.73 6.91
N GLU A 355 -48.88 -58.54 7.53
CA GLU A 355 -49.39 -58.13 8.85
C GLU A 355 -49.79 -59.21 9.89
N ALA A 356 -49.39 -59.00 11.16
CA ALA A 356 -50.32 -58.54 12.21
C ALA A 356 -49.62 -58.25 13.55
N LEU A 357 -50.25 -57.39 14.37
CA LEU A 357 -50.00 -57.11 15.79
C LEU A 357 -48.65 -56.41 16.11
N GLY A 358 -48.57 -55.17 16.57
CA GLY A 358 -49.61 -54.31 17.16
C GLY A 358 -49.48 -54.28 18.69
N LEU A 359 -48.59 -53.41 19.17
CA LEU A 359 -48.55 -52.93 20.55
C LEU A 359 -48.20 -51.44 20.52
N GLU A 360 -48.92 -50.68 21.31
CA GLU A 360 -48.89 -49.22 21.32
C GLU A 360 -47.57 -48.72 21.96
N ALA A 361 -46.92 -47.75 21.31
CA ALA A 361 -45.98 -46.86 21.95
C ALA A 361 -46.54 -45.45 21.72
N GLU A 362 -46.94 -44.79 22.81
CA GLU A 362 -47.64 -43.51 22.75
C GLU A 362 -46.84 -42.47 21.95
N GLY A 363 -47.53 -41.77 21.04
CA GLY A 363 -46.93 -40.63 20.36
C GLY A 363 -46.67 -39.53 21.36
N ALA A 364 -45.40 -39.25 21.65
CA ALA A 364 -44.99 -37.98 22.23
C ALA A 364 -45.34 -36.86 21.22
N VAL A 365 -46.53 -36.29 21.40
CA VAL A 365 -46.96 -35.10 20.66
C VAL A 365 -45.91 -34.01 20.87
N PRO A 366 -45.38 -33.36 19.82
CA PRO A 366 -44.50 -32.21 20.01
C PRO A 366 -45.27 -31.15 20.80
N GLU A 367 -44.78 -30.79 21.99
CA GLU A 367 -45.40 -29.78 22.83
C GLU A 367 -45.51 -28.48 22.03
N THR A 368 -46.73 -28.18 21.60
CA THR A 368 -47.00 -27.09 20.66
C THR A 368 -47.39 -25.87 21.47
N GLN A 369 -46.43 -24.97 21.67
CA GLN A 369 -46.67 -23.74 22.40
C GLN A 369 -47.71 -22.90 21.64
N THR A 370 -48.84 -22.61 22.29
CA THR A 370 -49.94 -21.84 21.67
C THR A 370 -49.70 -20.36 21.88
N LEU A 371 -49.53 -19.61 20.78
CA LEU A 371 -49.08 -18.20 20.79
C LEU A 371 -50.20 -17.18 20.50
N ALA A 372 -51.43 -17.63 20.32
CA ALA A 372 -52.59 -16.81 19.97
C ALA A 372 -52.88 -15.68 20.99
N ASP A 373 -52.55 -15.87 22.27
CA ASP A 373 -52.70 -14.85 23.31
C ASP A 373 -51.52 -13.85 23.36
N TRP A 374 -50.36 -14.21 22.78
CA TRP A 374 -49.13 -13.41 22.80
C TRP A 374 -48.99 -12.48 21.59
N SER A 375 -49.59 -12.84 20.45
CA SER A 375 -49.62 -12.01 19.25
C SER A 375 -50.78 -12.37 18.34
N LYS A 376 -51.19 -11.41 17.49
CA LYS A 376 -52.18 -11.67 16.42
C LYS A 376 -51.57 -12.31 15.17
N GLY A 377 -50.25 -12.51 15.12
CA GLY A 377 -49.54 -12.99 13.92
C GLY A 377 -49.05 -14.43 14.00
N PHE A 378 -48.90 -15.00 15.20
CA PHE A 378 -48.39 -16.35 15.44
C PHE A 378 -49.46 -17.22 16.11
N ILE A 379 -49.78 -18.37 15.50
CA ILE A 379 -50.70 -19.36 16.06
C ILE A 379 -49.97 -20.22 17.10
N GLY A 380 -48.76 -20.66 16.78
CA GLY A 380 -47.96 -21.50 17.67
C GLY A 380 -46.57 -21.81 17.14
N MET A 381 -45.73 -22.35 18.04
CA MET A 381 -44.31 -22.63 17.82
C MET A 381 -43.94 -23.97 18.46
N HIS A 382 -43.04 -24.72 17.82
CA HIS A 382 -42.47 -25.98 18.32
C HIS A 382 -41.15 -26.28 17.58
N ARG A 383 -40.41 -27.31 18.01
CA ARG A 383 -39.25 -27.84 17.26
C ARG A 383 -39.63 -29.11 16.49
N GLU A 384 -39.14 -29.21 15.25
CA GLU A 384 -39.30 -30.40 14.40
C GLU A 384 -37.94 -30.76 13.77
N MET A 385 -37.72 -32.05 13.51
CA MET A 385 -36.56 -32.52 12.73
C MET A 385 -36.92 -32.50 11.24
N GLN A 386 -36.39 -31.52 10.52
CA GLN A 386 -36.65 -31.30 9.09
C GLN A 386 -35.43 -31.65 8.23
N VAL A 387 -35.67 -32.05 6.99
CA VAL A 387 -34.60 -32.19 5.99
C VAL A 387 -34.33 -30.81 5.39
N ASN A 388 -33.14 -30.25 5.64
CA ASN A 388 -32.76 -29.01 4.98
C ASN A 388 -32.74 -29.24 3.45
N PRO A 389 -33.44 -28.40 2.65
CA PRO A 389 -33.69 -28.68 1.23
C PRO A 389 -32.42 -28.68 0.37
N ILE A 390 -31.33 -28.06 0.83
CA ILE A 390 -30.08 -27.89 0.06
C ILE A 390 -29.01 -28.87 0.52
N SER A 391 -28.74 -28.95 1.83
CA SER A 391 -27.76 -29.89 2.37
C SER A 391 -28.25 -31.33 2.37
N LYS A 392 -29.57 -31.54 2.24
CA LYS A 392 -30.27 -32.85 2.31
C LYS A 392 -30.02 -33.61 3.62
N ARG A 393 -29.63 -32.89 4.68
CA ARG A 393 -29.41 -33.44 6.02
C ARG A 393 -30.60 -33.12 6.93
N VAL A 394 -30.90 -34.04 7.84
CA VAL A 394 -31.88 -33.82 8.91
C VAL A 394 -31.26 -32.92 9.98
N GLY A 395 -32.00 -31.91 10.44
CA GLY A 395 -31.60 -31.06 11.55
C GLY A 395 -32.82 -30.45 12.27
N PRO A 396 -32.64 -29.95 13.50
CA PRO A 396 -33.71 -29.30 14.25
C PRO A 396 -34.02 -27.92 13.64
N VAL A 397 -35.30 -27.67 13.38
CA VAL A 397 -35.84 -26.42 12.82
C VAL A 397 -37.02 -25.96 13.67
N THR A 398 -37.19 -24.66 13.88
CA THR A 398 -38.36 -24.13 14.59
C THR A 398 -39.58 -23.96 13.66
N VAL A 399 -40.61 -24.72 14.02
CA VAL A 399 -42.01 -24.84 13.60
C VAL A 399 -42.92 -23.62 13.80
N VAL A 400 -42.72 -22.47 13.14
CA VAL A 400 -43.60 -21.30 13.35
C VAL A 400 -44.83 -21.34 12.43
N ARG A 401 -46.04 -21.44 13.02
CA ARG A 401 -47.31 -21.31 12.29
C ARG A 401 -47.83 -19.88 12.34
N MET A 402 -48.02 -19.26 11.17
CA MET A 402 -48.53 -17.90 11.02
C MET A 402 -50.06 -17.87 11.01
N ASP A 403 -50.65 -16.76 11.46
CA ASP A 403 -52.10 -16.55 11.36
C ASP A 403 -52.58 -16.45 9.90
N ALA A 404 -53.83 -16.84 9.64
CA ALA A 404 -54.43 -16.83 8.30
C ALA A 404 -54.53 -15.43 7.66
N SER A 405 -54.46 -14.35 8.47
CA SER A 405 -54.35 -12.98 7.96
C SER A 405 -53.02 -12.69 7.25
N VAL A 406 -51.95 -13.43 7.55
CA VAL A 406 -50.62 -13.24 6.97
C VAL A 406 -50.56 -13.83 5.55
N GLN A 407 -50.51 -12.95 4.55
CA GLN A 407 -50.45 -13.35 3.13
C GLN A 407 -49.01 -13.70 2.70
N PRO A 408 -48.77 -14.81 1.96
CA PRO A 408 -47.40 -15.25 1.63
C PRO A 408 -46.56 -14.27 0.81
N GLY A 409 -47.17 -13.59 -0.17
CA GLY A 409 -46.48 -12.61 -1.03
C GLY A 409 -45.88 -11.46 -0.22
N PRO A 410 -46.69 -10.64 0.47
CA PRO A 410 -46.18 -9.55 1.30
C PRO A 410 -45.30 -10.03 2.46
N PHE A 411 -45.51 -11.24 3.00
CA PHE A 411 -44.62 -11.80 4.02
C PHE A 411 -43.22 -12.10 3.48
N ARG A 412 -43.06 -12.55 2.22
CA ARG A 412 -41.73 -12.68 1.58
C ARG A 412 -41.03 -11.33 1.46
N THR A 413 -41.74 -10.27 1.08
CA THR A 413 -41.18 -8.91 1.03
C THR A 413 -40.77 -8.41 2.43
N LEU A 414 -41.55 -8.71 3.47
CA LEU A 414 -41.19 -8.41 4.87
C LEU A 414 -39.92 -9.15 5.31
N LEU A 415 -39.78 -10.44 4.95
CA LEU A 415 -38.55 -11.20 5.20
C LEU A 415 -37.37 -10.57 4.44
N GLN A 416 -37.53 -10.21 3.17
CA GLN A 416 -36.48 -9.54 2.40
C GLN A 416 -36.05 -8.22 3.06
N PHE A 417 -36.98 -7.43 3.58
CA PHE A 417 -36.68 -6.24 4.39
C PHE A 417 -35.90 -6.58 5.67
N LEU A 418 -36.27 -7.64 6.42
CA LEU A 418 -35.52 -8.06 7.62
C LEU A 418 -34.05 -8.43 7.30
N TYR A 419 -33.77 -9.00 6.13
CA TYR A 419 -32.40 -9.36 5.75
C TYR A 419 -31.62 -8.16 5.22
N THR A 420 -32.23 -7.35 4.35
CA THR A 420 -31.57 -6.28 3.59
C THR A 420 -31.67 -4.88 4.21
N GLY A 421 -32.65 -4.63 5.07
CA GLY A 421 -33.05 -3.29 5.50
C GLY A 421 -33.56 -2.38 4.39
N GLN A 422 -33.86 -2.93 3.19
CA GLN A 422 -34.33 -2.20 2.01
C GLN A 422 -35.75 -2.66 1.63
N LEU A 423 -36.51 -1.77 1.01
CA LEU A 423 -37.85 -2.01 0.48
C LEU A 423 -37.91 -1.46 -0.95
N ASP A 424 -38.43 -2.24 -1.91
CA ASP A 424 -38.62 -1.77 -3.28
C ASP A 424 -39.83 -0.81 -3.35
N GLU A 425 -39.62 0.37 -3.94
CA GLU A 425 -40.67 1.35 -4.22
C GLU A 425 -41.74 0.81 -5.19
N LYS A 426 -41.44 -0.28 -5.91
CA LYS A 426 -42.33 -0.93 -6.89
C LYS A 426 -43.06 -2.16 -6.35
N GLU A 427 -43.01 -2.40 -5.03
CA GLU A 427 -43.72 -3.50 -4.39
C GLU A 427 -45.22 -3.49 -4.76
N LYS A 428 -45.77 -4.66 -5.07
CA LYS A 428 -47.11 -4.79 -5.69
C LYS A 428 -48.24 -4.67 -4.68
N ASP A 429 -48.01 -5.08 -3.44
CA ASP A 429 -49.01 -5.09 -2.38
C ASP A 429 -48.51 -4.39 -1.11
N LEU A 430 -48.34 -3.07 -1.22
CA LEU A 430 -48.02 -2.19 -0.10
C LEU A 430 -49.09 -2.23 1.00
N VAL A 431 -50.36 -2.45 0.65
CA VAL A 431 -51.46 -2.45 1.64
C VAL A 431 -51.43 -3.71 2.50
N GLY A 432 -51.25 -4.89 1.90
CA GLY A 432 -51.02 -6.13 2.62
C GLY A 432 -49.72 -6.08 3.44
N LEU A 433 -48.65 -5.50 2.89
CA LEU A 433 -47.38 -5.33 3.61
C LEU A 433 -47.53 -4.44 4.86
N ALA A 434 -48.28 -3.33 4.77
CA ALA A 434 -48.57 -2.47 5.92
C ALA A 434 -49.37 -3.21 7.02
N GLN A 435 -50.35 -4.02 6.63
CA GLN A 435 -51.16 -4.81 7.57
C GLN A 435 -50.30 -5.84 8.31
N ILE A 436 -49.45 -6.60 7.61
CA ILE A 436 -48.56 -7.57 8.26
C ILE A 436 -47.51 -6.85 9.12
N ALA A 437 -46.97 -5.72 8.67
CA ALA A 437 -46.05 -4.92 9.47
C ALA A 437 -46.70 -4.38 10.76
N GLU A 438 -47.98 -4.04 10.74
CA GLU A 438 -48.74 -3.67 11.94
C GLU A 438 -48.98 -4.88 12.86
N VAL A 439 -49.38 -6.04 12.33
CA VAL A 439 -49.61 -7.27 13.10
C VAL A 439 -48.34 -7.80 13.78
N LEU A 440 -47.18 -7.64 13.13
CA LEU A 440 -45.87 -8.06 13.65
C LEU A 440 -45.08 -6.93 14.34
N GLU A 441 -45.72 -5.81 14.65
CA GLU A 441 -45.14 -4.66 15.37
C GLU A 441 -43.86 -4.08 14.72
N MET A 442 -43.76 -4.18 13.40
CA MET A 442 -42.63 -3.70 12.58
C MET A 442 -42.81 -2.24 12.16
N PHE A 443 -42.71 -1.34 13.15
CA PHE A 443 -42.92 0.11 12.96
C PHE A 443 -42.08 0.74 11.83
N ASP A 444 -40.79 0.36 11.69
CA ASP A 444 -39.92 0.91 10.64
C ASP A 444 -40.44 0.58 9.23
N LEU A 445 -40.86 -0.66 9.02
CA LEU A 445 -41.41 -1.13 7.74
C LEU A 445 -42.75 -0.45 7.45
N ARG A 446 -43.63 -0.33 8.46
CA ARG A 446 -44.90 0.40 8.36
C ARG A 446 -44.69 1.85 7.92
N MET A 447 -43.76 2.57 8.57
CA MET A 447 -43.42 3.95 8.20
C MET A 447 -42.83 4.04 6.79
N MET A 448 -41.98 3.10 6.38
CA MET A 448 -41.40 3.09 5.03
C MET A 448 -42.45 2.85 3.94
N VAL A 449 -43.43 1.99 4.20
CA VAL A 449 -44.59 1.75 3.31
C VAL A 449 -45.48 2.98 3.22
N GLU A 450 -45.81 3.62 4.36
CA GLU A 450 -46.60 4.85 4.39
C GLU A 450 -45.93 5.99 3.60
N ASN A 451 -44.62 6.17 3.77
CA ASN A 451 -43.83 7.13 2.99
C ASN A 451 -43.89 6.83 1.48
N ILE A 452 -43.83 5.56 1.05
CA ILE A 452 -43.95 5.20 -0.37
C ILE A 452 -45.36 5.52 -0.89
N MET A 453 -46.41 5.16 -0.14
CA MET A 453 -47.80 5.46 -0.49
C MET A 453 -48.06 6.97 -0.62
N ASN A 454 -47.44 7.78 0.25
CA ASN A 454 -47.53 9.24 0.24
C ASN A 454 -46.60 9.92 -0.79
N LYS A 455 -45.74 9.15 -1.51
CA LYS A 455 -44.70 9.64 -2.44
C LYS A 455 -43.55 10.41 -1.79
N GLU A 456 -43.27 10.11 -0.53
CA GLU A 456 -42.23 10.70 0.30
C GLU A 456 -41.06 9.72 0.58
N ALA A 457 -40.87 8.74 -0.32
CA ALA A 457 -39.86 7.67 -0.19
C ALA A 457 -38.42 8.15 0.08
N PHE A 458 -38.09 9.42 -0.25
CA PHE A 458 -36.80 10.03 0.11
C PHE A 458 -36.51 10.01 1.63
N MET A 459 -37.55 10.05 2.48
CA MET A 459 -37.41 9.95 3.94
C MET A 459 -36.93 8.57 4.40
N ASN A 460 -37.12 7.52 3.59
CA ASN A 460 -36.75 6.15 3.95
C ASN A 460 -35.24 5.95 4.09
N GLN A 461 -34.41 6.88 3.58
CA GLN A 461 -32.95 6.81 3.76
C GLN A 461 -32.54 6.90 5.23
N GLU A 462 -33.19 7.75 6.03
CA GLU A 462 -32.86 7.89 7.46
C GLU A 462 -33.39 6.71 8.28
N ILE A 463 -34.58 6.19 7.95
CA ILE A 463 -35.13 4.96 8.55
C ILE A 463 -34.19 3.79 8.26
N THR A 464 -33.73 3.64 7.01
CA THR A 464 -32.78 2.61 6.58
C THR A 464 -31.47 2.69 7.38
N LYS A 465 -30.90 3.89 7.57
CA LYS A 465 -29.70 4.10 8.40
C LYS A 465 -29.94 3.70 9.85
N ALA A 466 -31.03 4.16 10.46
CA ALA A 466 -31.38 3.88 11.86
C ALA A 466 -31.68 2.40 12.11
N PHE A 467 -32.26 1.70 11.13
CA PHE A 467 -32.45 0.25 11.14
C PHE A 467 -31.11 -0.48 11.13
N HIS A 468 -30.21 -0.16 10.18
CA HIS A 468 -28.89 -0.79 10.08
C HIS A 468 -28.04 -0.58 11.35
N VAL A 469 -28.08 0.60 11.96
CA VAL A 469 -27.37 0.88 13.23
C VAL A 469 -27.92 0.01 14.37
N ARG A 470 -29.24 -0.11 14.52
CA ARG A 470 -29.85 -0.98 15.55
C ARG A 470 -29.52 -2.46 15.31
N LYS A 471 -29.64 -2.92 14.07
CA LYS A 471 -29.29 -4.29 13.66
C LYS A 471 -27.83 -4.61 13.97
N ALA A 472 -26.89 -3.74 13.61
CA ALA A 472 -25.47 -3.91 13.89
C ALA A 472 -25.17 -3.96 15.40
N ASN A 473 -25.82 -3.12 16.20
CA ASN A 473 -25.68 -3.16 17.67
C ASN A 473 -26.21 -4.47 18.26
N ARG A 474 -27.36 -4.97 17.78
CA ARG A 474 -27.90 -6.27 18.23
C ARG A 474 -27.07 -7.46 17.79
N ILE A 475 -26.49 -7.40 16.59
CA ILE A 475 -25.52 -8.39 16.10
C ILE A 475 -24.30 -8.49 17.04
N LYS A 476 -23.76 -7.36 17.51
CA LYS A 476 -22.67 -7.32 18.52
C LYS A 476 -23.10 -7.88 19.87
N GLU A 477 -24.32 -7.59 20.31
CA GLU A 477 -24.89 -8.17 21.53
C GLU A 477 -25.01 -9.70 21.44
N CYS A 478 -25.57 -10.24 20.35
CA CYS A 478 -25.67 -11.69 20.14
C CYS A 478 -24.29 -12.35 20.07
N LEU A 479 -23.31 -11.74 19.39
CA LEU A 479 -21.94 -12.27 19.31
C LEU A 479 -21.25 -12.31 20.69
N SER A 480 -21.40 -11.27 21.51
CA SER A 480 -20.78 -11.19 22.84
C SER A 480 -21.44 -12.09 23.89
N LYS A 481 -22.74 -12.38 23.77
CA LYS A 481 -23.49 -13.27 24.67
C LYS A 481 -23.58 -14.72 24.18
N GLY A 482 -23.33 -14.99 22.91
CA GLY A 482 -23.62 -16.28 22.26
C GLY A 482 -25.11 -16.53 22.00
N THR A 483 -25.97 -15.50 22.09
CA THR A 483 -27.43 -15.67 21.93
C THR A 483 -27.76 -16.10 20.49
N PHE A 484 -28.44 -17.24 20.35
CA PHE A 484 -28.78 -17.87 19.06
C PHE A 484 -27.57 -18.39 18.25
N SER A 485 -26.43 -18.67 18.90
CA SER A 485 -25.29 -19.32 18.22
C SER A 485 -25.59 -20.77 17.84
N ASP A 486 -25.26 -21.16 16.62
CA ASP A 486 -25.43 -22.51 16.04
C ASP A 486 -24.09 -23.22 15.78
N VAL A 487 -22.97 -22.54 16.01
CA VAL A 487 -21.61 -23.10 15.96
C VAL A 487 -20.72 -22.53 17.06
N THR A 488 -19.87 -23.37 17.64
CA THR A 488 -18.80 -23.00 18.56
C THR A 488 -17.45 -23.43 17.98
N PHE A 489 -16.55 -22.46 17.76
CA PHE A 489 -15.18 -22.74 17.38
C PHE A 489 -14.36 -23.09 18.61
N LYS A 490 -13.71 -24.26 18.59
CA LYS A 490 -12.69 -24.67 19.57
C LYS A 490 -11.32 -24.21 19.06
N LEU A 491 -10.67 -23.38 19.86
CA LEU A 491 -9.40 -22.71 19.60
C LEU A 491 -8.35 -23.21 20.61
N ASP A 492 -7.09 -22.85 20.45
CA ASP A 492 -6.01 -23.37 21.30
C ASP A 492 -6.09 -22.84 22.75
N ASP A 493 -6.65 -21.64 22.94
CA ASP A 493 -6.79 -20.91 24.20
C ASP A 493 -8.25 -20.78 24.71
N GLY A 494 -9.21 -21.42 24.04
CA GLY A 494 -10.60 -21.44 24.50
C GLY A 494 -11.63 -21.75 23.42
N ALA A 495 -12.83 -21.19 23.57
CA ALA A 495 -13.92 -21.33 22.61
C ALA A 495 -14.61 -19.99 22.33
N ILE A 496 -15.15 -19.84 21.11
CA ILE A 496 -16.00 -18.71 20.69
C ILE A 496 -17.23 -19.24 19.95
N SER A 497 -18.40 -18.78 20.37
CA SER A 497 -19.67 -19.04 19.69
C SER A 497 -19.91 -18.04 18.55
N ALA A 498 -20.43 -18.52 17.43
CA ALA A 498 -20.73 -17.73 16.24
C ALA A 498 -22.00 -18.24 15.54
N HIS A 499 -22.34 -17.65 14.38
CA HIS A 499 -23.63 -17.86 13.72
C HIS A 499 -23.41 -18.20 12.24
N LYS A 500 -23.57 -19.47 11.82
CA LYS A 500 -23.31 -19.94 10.45
C LYS A 500 -23.94 -19.03 9.38
N PRO A 501 -25.21 -18.57 9.49
CA PRO A 501 -25.82 -17.70 8.47
C PRO A 501 -25.09 -16.37 8.24
N LEU A 502 -24.55 -15.75 9.30
CA LEU A 502 -23.78 -14.50 9.19
C LEU A 502 -22.37 -14.74 8.63
N LEU A 503 -21.78 -15.90 8.94
CA LEU A 503 -20.46 -16.31 8.47
C LEU A 503 -20.46 -16.66 6.98
N ILE A 504 -21.40 -17.48 6.52
CA ILE A 504 -21.49 -17.91 5.10
C ILE A 504 -21.79 -16.73 4.16
N CYS A 505 -22.57 -15.75 4.60
CA CYS A 505 -22.80 -14.50 3.85
C CYS A 505 -21.57 -13.58 3.78
N SER A 506 -20.55 -13.83 4.60
CA SER A 506 -19.44 -12.90 4.83
C SER A 506 -18.06 -13.44 4.43
N CYS A 507 -17.92 -14.75 4.24
CA CYS A 507 -16.66 -15.43 3.97
C CYS A 507 -16.90 -16.69 3.13
N GLU A 508 -16.37 -16.71 1.91
CA GLU A 508 -16.48 -17.87 1.01
C GLU A 508 -15.89 -19.15 1.61
N TRP A 509 -14.80 -19.03 2.38
CA TRP A 509 -14.19 -20.18 3.07
C TRP A 509 -15.16 -20.81 4.09
N MET A 510 -15.89 -19.98 4.84
CA MET A 510 -16.91 -20.46 5.78
C MET A 510 -18.17 -20.95 5.06
N ALA A 511 -18.55 -20.34 3.93
CA ALA A 511 -19.60 -20.84 3.05
C ALA A 511 -19.27 -22.22 2.47
N ALA A 512 -18.02 -22.49 2.13
CA ALA A 512 -17.55 -23.79 1.68
C ALA A 512 -17.49 -24.83 2.82
N MET A 513 -17.10 -24.43 4.03
CA MET A 513 -17.01 -25.32 5.21
C MET A 513 -18.41 -25.72 5.75
N PHE A 514 -19.34 -24.77 5.84
CA PHE A 514 -20.71 -25.05 6.29
C PHE A 514 -21.65 -25.47 5.15
N GLY A 515 -21.26 -25.26 3.90
CA GLY A 515 -21.94 -25.77 2.71
C GLY A 515 -21.53 -27.19 2.34
N GLY A 516 -22.36 -27.85 1.53
CA GLY A 516 -22.02 -29.16 0.94
C GLY A 516 -21.95 -30.31 1.95
N SER A 517 -21.00 -31.21 1.75
CA SER A 517 -20.94 -32.54 2.40
C SER A 517 -19.92 -32.68 3.54
N PHE A 518 -19.23 -31.59 3.93
CA PHE A 518 -18.30 -31.57 5.05
C PHE A 518 -18.96 -31.93 6.40
N VAL A 519 -18.20 -32.31 7.42
CA VAL A 519 -18.75 -32.72 8.73
C VAL A 519 -19.14 -31.50 9.57
N GLU A 520 -18.42 -30.41 9.38
CA GLU A 520 -18.57 -29.09 10.00
C GLU A 520 -19.94 -28.45 9.70
N SER A 521 -20.60 -28.82 8.60
CA SER A 521 -21.97 -28.36 8.32
C SER A 521 -22.99 -28.92 9.32
N ALA A 522 -22.84 -30.19 9.73
CA ALA A 522 -23.72 -30.85 10.70
C ALA A 522 -23.32 -30.61 12.16
N ASN A 523 -22.01 -30.46 12.44
CA ASN A 523 -21.54 -30.28 13.80
C ASN A 523 -21.87 -28.88 14.35
N SER A 524 -22.18 -28.81 15.65
CA SER A 524 -22.26 -27.56 16.42
C SER A 524 -20.89 -27.12 16.99
N GLU A 525 -19.87 -27.98 16.91
CA GLU A 525 -18.50 -27.64 17.31
C GLU A 525 -17.53 -27.87 16.14
N VAL A 526 -16.63 -26.90 15.91
CA VAL A 526 -15.60 -26.95 14.86
C VAL A 526 -14.24 -26.66 15.48
N TYR A 527 -13.28 -27.56 15.30
CA TYR A 527 -11.92 -27.40 15.84
C TYR A 527 -11.01 -26.68 14.82
N LEU A 528 -10.38 -25.58 15.24
CA LEU A 528 -9.49 -24.79 14.41
C LEU A 528 -8.12 -24.61 15.10
N PRO A 529 -7.15 -25.52 14.86
CA PRO A 529 -5.83 -25.45 15.49
C PRO A 529 -4.97 -24.32 14.93
N ASN A 530 -4.03 -23.86 15.76
CA ASN A 530 -3.11 -22.74 15.53
C ASN A 530 -3.85 -21.42 15.32
N ILE A 531 -4.85 -21.14 16.16
CA ILE A 531 -5.65 -19.92 16.17
C ILE A 531 -5.96 -19.55 17.63
N ASN A 532 -5.69 -18.30 18.01
CA ASN A 532 -6.03 -17.77 19.32
C ASN A 532 -7.38 -17.03 19.32
N LYS A 533 -7.95 -16.87 20.53
CA LYS A 533 -9.26 -16.26 20.75
C LYS A 533 -9.29 -14.80 20.30
N ILE A 534 -8.20 -14.06 20.49
CA ILE A 534 -8.14 -12.62 20.20
C ILE A 534 -8.20 -12.37 18.68
N SER A 535 -7.38 -13.06 17.88
CA SER A 535 -7.40 -12.90 16.43
C SER A 535 -8.69 -13.46 15.81
N MET A 536 -9.23 -14.56 16.34
CA MET A 536 -10.51 -15.10 15.88
C MET A 536 -11.68 -14.14 16.22
N GLN A 537 -11.68 -13.51 17.39
CA GLN A 537 -12.68 -12.48 17.72
C GLN A 537 -12.58 -11.28 16.76
N ALA A 538 -11.36 -10.81 16.47
CA ALA A 538 -11.16 -9.71 15.51
C ALA A 538 -11.65 -10.06 14.09
N VAL A 539 -11.48 -11.32 13.65
CA VAL A 539 -12.08 -11.82 12.41
C VAL A 539 -13.59 -11.84 12.48
N LEU A 540 -14.20 -12.34 13.56
CA LEU A 540 -15.66 -12.40 13.71
C LEU A 540 -16.27 -10.99 13.73
N ASP A 541 -15.70 -10.07 14.51
CA ASP A 541 -16.09 -8.66 14.55
C ASP A 541 -16.01 -8.03 13.15
N TYR A 542 -14.93 -8.31 12.39
CA TYR A 542 -14.80 -7.89 11.00
C TYR A 542 -15.85 -8.52 10.09
N LEU A 543 -16.09 -9.82 10.15
CA LEU A 543 -17.09 -10.49 9.31
C LEU A 543 -18.48 -9.90 9.55
N TYR A 544 -18.78 -9.54 10.80
CA TYR A 544 -20.10 -9.07 11.24
C TYR A 544 -20.31 -7.56 10.98
N THR A 545 -19.25 -6.74 11.05
CA THR A 545 -19.34 -5.27 10.97
C THR A 545 -18.66 -4.65 9.74
N LYS A 546 -17.85 -5.43 9.03
CA LYS A 546 -16.90 -5.01 7.97
C LYS A 546 -15.87 -3.97 8.42
N GLN A 547 -15.69 -3.79 9.72
CA GLN A 547 -14.72 -2.87 10.34
C GLN A 547 -13.74 -3.66 11.21
N LEU A 548 -12.48 -3.21 11.26
CA LEU A 548 -11.50 -3.70 12.21
C LEU A 548 -11.52 -2.80 13.46
N SER A 549 -11.90 -3.36 14.60
CA SER A 549 -11.74 -2.73 15.92
C SER A 549 -10.57 -3.38 16.65
N PRO A 550 -9.34 -2.86 16.52
CA PRO A 550 -8.17 -3.47 17.13
C PRO A 550 -8.17 -3.29 18.64
N ASN A 551 -7.90 -4.38 19.37
CA ASN A 551 -7.63 -4.37 20.80
C ASN A 551 -6.13 -4.17 21.06
N LEU A 552 -5.76 -3.73 22.28
CA LEU A 552 -4.36 -3.48 22.65
C LEU A 552 -3.46 -4.74 22.58
N ASP A 553 -4.05 -5.92 22.76
CA ASP A 553 -3.36 -7.22 22.81
C ASP A 553 -3.41 -7.98 21.46
N LEU A 554 -3.88 -7.34 20.39
CA LEU A 554 -4.00 -7.96 19.06
C LEU A 554 -2.68 -7.88 18.29
N ASP A 555 -2.04 -9.02 18.02
CA ASP A 555 -0.89 -9.07 17.11
C ASP A 555 -1.37 -8.88 15.64
N PRO A 556 -0.92 -7.83 14.93
CA PRO A 556 -1.31 -7.61 13.54
C PRO A 556 -0.84 -8.72 12.59
N LEU A 557 0.28 -9.39 12.88
CA LEU A 557 0.86 -10.42 12.02
C LEU A 557 0.08 -11.74 12.12
N GLU A 558 -0.37 -12.11 13.32
CA GLU A 558 -1.29 -13.24 13.51
C GLU A 558 -2.63 -12.98 12.82
N LEU A 559 -3.18 -11.77 12.94
CA LEU A 559 -4.41 -11.39 12.24
C LEU A 559 -4.23 -11.43 10.72
N ILE A 560 -3.10 -10.98 10.18
CA ILE A 560 -2.75 -11.07 8.76
C ILE A 560 -2.71 -12.55 8.31
N ALA A 561 -2.06 -13.42 9.08
CA ALA A 561 -1.95 -14.84 8.77
C ALA A 561 -3.34 -15.50 8.73
N LEU A 562 -4.18 -15.19 9.71
CA LEU A 562 -5.55 -15.68 9.84
C LEU A 562 -6.48 -15.14 8.75
N ALA A 563 -6.40 -13.85 8.44
CA ALA A 563 -7.18 -13.22 7.38
C ALA A 563 -6.84 -13.79 5.99
N ASN A 564 -5.57 -14.12 5.74
CA ASN A 564 -5.17 -14.84 4.52
C ASN A 564 -5.70 -16.29 4.51
N ARG A 565 -5.66 -17.01 5.64
CA ARG A 565 -6.21 -18.38 5.77
C ARG A 565 -7.73 -18.42 5.46
N PHE A 566 -8.47 -17.37 5.77
CA PHE A 566 -9.90 -17.23 5.47
C PHE A 566 -10.22 -16.49 4.17
N CYS A 567 -9.21 -16.20 3.33
CA CYS A 567 -9.36 -15.49 2.04
C CYS A 567 -10.02 -14.10 2.17
N LEU A 568 -9.62 -13.30 3.17
CA LEU A 568 -10.19 -11.97 3.48
C LEU A 568 -9.22 -10.82 3.10
N PRO A 569 -8.99 -10.52 1.80
CA PRO A 569 -7.96 -9.56 1.37
C PRO A 569 -8.19 -8.13 1.88
N HIS A 570 -9.45 -7.72 2.08
CA HIS A 570 -9.77 -6.43 2.68
C HIS A 570 -9.38 -6.35 4.17
N LEU A 571 -9.55 -7.43 4.94
CA LEU A 571 -9.08 -7.51 6.32
C LEU A 571 -7.55 -7.54 6.41
N VAL A 572 -6.87 -8.24 5.48
CA VAL A 572 -5.40 -8.20 5.37
C VAL A 572 -4.92 -6.76 5.22
N ALA A 573 -5.49 -5.98 4.29
CA ALA A 573 -5.08 -4.59 4.08
C ALA A 573 -5.38 -3.67 5.29
N LEU A 574 -6.47 -3.92 6.03
CA LEU A 574 -6.76 -3.21 7.29
C LEU A 574 -5.75 -3.56 8.39
N ALA A 575 -5.36 -4.83 8.51
CA ALA A 575 -4.36 -5.28 9.48
C ALA A 575 -2.93 -4.78 9.13
N GLU A 576 -2.56 -4.77 7.83
CA GLU A 576 -1.34 -4.11 7.34
C GLU A 576 -1.31 -2.62 7.69
N GLN A 577 -2.45 -1.92 7.54
CA GLN A 577 -2.56 -0.52 7.90
C GLN A 577 -2.38 -0.31 9.40
N HIS A 578 -3.04 -1.14 10.23
CA HIS A 578 -2.94 -1.06 11.68
C HIS A 578 -1.50 -1.29 12.17
N ALA A 579 -0.81 -2.32 11.65
CA ALA A 579 0.60 -2.59 11.91
C ALA A 579 1.50 -1.37 11.64
N VAL A 580 1.34 -0.75 10.47
CA VAL A 580 2.10 0.45 10.09
C VAL A 580 1.77 1.65 11.00
N GLN A 581 0.51 1.80 11.42
CA GLN A 581 0.10 2.88 12.32
C GLN A 581 0.75 2.76 13.70
N GLU A 582 0.73 1.57 14.32
CA GLU A 582 1.36 1.36 15.63
C GLU A 582 2.88 1.52 15.57
N LEU A 583 3.56 0.95 14.56
CA LEU A 583 5.01 1.15 14.35
C LEU A 583 5.35 2.64 14.14
N THR A 584 4.55 3.36 13.36
CA THR A 584 4.76 4.81 13.12
C THR A 584 4.56 5.62 14.41
N LYS A 585 3.53 5.30 15.20
CA LYS A 585 3.21 5.94 16.48
C LYS A 585 4.30 5.67 17.52
N ALA A 586 4.84 4.45 17.59
CA ALA A 586 6.00 4.09 18.41
C ALA A 586 7.26 4.86 17.99
N ALA A 587 7.54 4.98 16.69
CA ALA A 587 8.65 5.80 16.20
C ALA A 587 8.48 7.30 16.57
N MET A 588 7.27 7.84 16.47
CA MET A 588 6.96 9.22 16.84
C MET A 588 7.11 9.49 18.34
N SER A 589 6.87 8.49 19.21
CA SER A 589 7.13 8.61 20.66
C SER A 589 8.60 8.40 21.04
N GLY A 590 9.49 8.15 20.07
CA GLY A 590 10.93 7.98 20.29
C GLY A 590 11.36 6.54 20.61
N VAL A 591 10.46 5.56 20.48
CA VAL A 591 10.78 4.14 20.66
C VAL A 591 11.60 3.62 19.49
N GLY A 592 12.62 2.82 19.77
CA GLY A 592 13.54 2.27 18.78
C GLY A 592 12.99 1.09 18.00
N ILE A 593 12.07 1.33 17.07
CA ILE A 593 11.38 0.29 16.27
C ILE A 593 12.29 -0.51 15.30
N ASP A 594 13.55 -0.12 15.12
CA ASP A 594 14.47 -0.69 14.11
C ASP A 594 14.57 -2.24 14.14
N GLY A 595 14.56 -2.85 15.33
CA GLY A 595 14.63 -4.32 15.49
C GLY A 595 13.28 -5.00 15.23
N GLU A 596 12.19 -4.38 15.68
CA GLU A 596 10.83 -4.87 15.44
C GLU A 596 10.51 -4.88 13.94
N VAL A 597 10.87 -3.83 13.21
CA VAL A 597 10.71 -3.75 11.74
C VAL A 597 11.49 -4.84 11.01
N LEU A 598 12.65 -5.28 11.53
CA LEU A 598 13.42 -6.39 10.94
C LEU A 598 12.72 -7.74 11.13
N SER A 599 12.02 -7.95 12.24
CA SER A 599 11.19 -9.14 12.49
C SER A 599 9.91 -9.12 11.65
N TYR A 600 9.21 -7.98 11.64
CA TYR A 600 8.02 -7.75 10.82
C TYR A 600 8.28 -7.99 9.33
N LEU A 601 9.46 -7.64 8.81
CA LEU A 601 9.79 -7.88 7.40
C LEU A 601 9.71 -9.37 7.02
N GLU A 602 10.26 -10.27 7.84
CA GLU A 602 10.25 -11.71 7.56
C GLU A 602 8.85 -12.29 7.67
N LEU A 603 8.12 -11.93 8.73
CA LEU A 603 6.76 -12.42 8.98
C LEU A 603 5.76 -11.88 7.94
N ALA A 604 5.87 -10.61 7.55
CA ALA A 604 5.05 -10.03 6.49
C ALA A 604 5.35 -10.66 5.12
N GLN A 605 6.61 -10.95 4.80
CA GLN A 605 6.96 -11.69 3.58
C GLN A 605 6.44 -13.13 3.60
N PHE A 606 6.54 -13.83 4.74
CA PHE A 606 6.06 -15.20 4.92
C PHE A 606 4.52 -15.31 4.81
N HIS A 607 3.78 -14.36 5.40
CA HIS A 607 2.32 -14.31 5.36
C HIS A 607 1.74 -13.53 4.17
N ASN A 608 2.54 -13.21 3.14
CA ASN A 608 2.11 -12.48 1.93
C ASN A 608 1.50 -11.07 2.19
N ALA A 609 1.84 -10.41 3.30
CA ALA A 609 1.52 -9.01 3.55
C ALA A 609 2.48 -8.08 2.79
N HIS A 610 2.23 -7.96 1.49
CA HIS A 610 3.11 -7.26 0.55
C HIS A 610 3.25 -5.75 0.83
N GLN A 611 2.22 -5.09 1.34
CA GLN A 611 2.25 -3.64 1.60
C GLN A 611 2.99 -3.33 2.90
N LEU A 612 2.78 -4.14 3.94
CA LEU A 612 3.54 -4.09 5.19
C LEU A 612 5.02 -4.41 4.94
N ALA A 613 5.33 -5.47 4.19
CA ALA A 613 6.70 -5.80 3.81
C ALA A 613 7.37 -4.65 3.03
N ALA A 614 6.66 -4.02 2.08
CA ALA A 614 7.18 -2.85 1.36
C ALA A 614 7.46 -1.65 2.29
N TRP A 615 6.63 -1.44 3.32
CA TRP A 615 6.86 -0.41 4.33
C TRP A 615 8.08 -0.74 5.23
N CYS A 616 8.23 -1.99 5.66
CA CYS A 616 9.40 -2.43 6.44
C CYS A 616 10.71 -2.27 5.63
N LEU A 617 10.72 -2.71 4.36
CA LEU A 617 11.84 -2.47 3.43
C LEU A 617 12.18 -0.98 3.31
N HIS A 618 11.15 -0.13 3.21
CA HIS A 618 11.34 1.32 3.13
C HIS A 618 11.97 1.92 4.39
N HIS A 619 11.49 1.56 5.60
CA HIS A 619 12.05 2.05 6.86
C HIS A 619 13.51 1.60 7.04
N ILE A 620 13.81 0.33 6.74
CA ILE A 620 15.18 -0.21 6.82
C ILE A 620 16.11 0.51 5.84
N CYS A 621 15.67 0.73 4.59
CA CYS A 621 16.47 1.43 3.58
C CYS A 621 16.69 2.91 3.92
N THR A 622 15.67 3.63 4.39
CA THR A 622 15.77 5.07 4.70
C THR A 622 16.57 5.38 5.97
N ASN A 623 16.74 4.40 6.85
CA ASN A 623 17.53 4.49 8.08
C ASN A 623 18.74 3.54 8.09
N TYR A 624 19.16 3.05 6.91
CA TYR A 624 20.10 1.93 6.74
C TYR A 624 21.37 2.02 7.59
N ASN A 625 21.99 3.19 7.69
CA ASN A 625 23.21 3.37 8.50
C ASN A 625 22.96 3.15 10.01
N SER A 626 21.80 3.56 10.55
CA SER A 626 21.40 3.29 11.93
C SER A 626 21.17 1.79 12.13
N VAL A 627 20.29 1.20 11.31
CA VAL A 627 19.91 -0.22 11.43
C VAL A 627 21.12 -1.13 11.28
N CYS A 628 21.99 -0.88 10.28
CA CYS A 628 23.20 -1.66 10.07
C CYS A 628 24.27 -1.49 11.16
N SER A 629 24.26 -0.38 11.90
CA SER A 629 25.15 -0.20 13.06
C SER A 629 24.71 -1.02 14.28
N LYS A 630 23.39 -1.14 14.51
CA LYS A 630 22.78 -1.83 15.66
C LYS A 630 22.60 -3.32 15.40
N PHE A 631 22.00 -3.67 14.26
CA PHE A 631 21.45 -4.99 13.92
C PHE A 631 22.22 -5.66 12.76
N ARG A 632 23.56 -5.51 12.77
CA ARG A 632 24.45 -5.98 11.70
C ARG A 632 24.34 -7.49 11.42
N LYS A 633 23.99 -8.29 12.44
CA LYS A 633 23.83 -9.74 12.30
C LYS A 633 22.53 -10.06 11.58
N GLU A 634 21.41 -9.46 11.99
CA GLU A 634 20.10 -9.71 11.38
C GLU A 634 20.01 -9.25 9.93
N ILE A 635 20.59 -8.10 9.56
CA ILE A 635 20.65 -7.69 8.14
C ILE A 635 21.36 -8.74 7.28
N LYS A 636 22.43 -9.36 7.82
CA LYS A 636 23.20 -10.39 7.12
C LYS A 636 22.53 -11.76 7.09
N SER A 637 21.55 -12.02 7.95
CA SER A 637 20.78 -13.27 7.94
C SER A 637 19.51 -13.19 7.08
N LYS A 638 19.08 -11.99 6.65
CA LYS A 638 17.98 -11.86 5.67
C LYS A 638 18.35 -12.51 4.33
N SER A 639 17.33 -12.85 3.53
CA SER A 639 17.49 -13.43 2.18
C SER A 639 18.39 -12.60 1.25
N ALA A 640 18.98 -13.25 0.24
CA ALA A 640 19.82 -12.58 -0.75
C ALA A 640 19.07 -11.44 -1.46
N ASP A 641 17.79 -11.64 -1.79
CA ASP A 641 16.94 -10.62 -2.42
C ASP A 641 16.74 -9.39 -1.52
N ASN A 642 16.53 -9.59 -0.21
CA ASN A 642 16.45 -8.50 0.76
C ASN A 642 17.80 -7.78 0.89
N GLN A 643 18.93 -8.50 0.89
CA GLN A 643 20.27 -7.89 0.92
C GLN A 643 20.54 -7.04 -0.33
N GLU A 644 20.24 -7.54 -1.54
CA GLU A 644 20.34 -6.73 -2.77
C GLU A 644 19.41 -5.51 -2.69
N TYR A 645 18.16 -5.70 -2.24
CA TYR A 645 17.21 -4.60 -2.10
C TYR A 645 17.74 -3.50 -1.16
N PHE A 646 18.32 -3.87 -0.02
CA PHE A 646 18.90 -2.91 0.93
C PHE A 646 20.08 -2.16 0.30
N GLU A 647 21.03 -2.85 -0.34
CA GLU A 647 22.18 -2.20 -0.99
C GLU A 647 21.77 -1.27 -2.14
N ARG A 648 20.68 -1.62 -2.82
CA ARG A 648 20.12 -0.91 -3.98
C ARG A 648 19.30 0.32 -3.61
N HIS A 649 18.58 0.31 -2.50
CA HIS A 649 17.62 1.37 -2.11
C HIS A 649 18.00 2.12 -0.82
N ARG A 650 19.10 1.75 -0.14
CA ARG A 650 19.65 2.47 1.02
C ARG A 650 19.81 3.98 0.81
N TRP A 651 19.49 4.72 1.87
CA TRP A 651 19.75 6.13 1.99
C TRP A 651 20.67 6.41 3.20
N PRO A 652 21.73 7.24 3.04
CA PRO A 652 22.21 7.83 1.80
C PRO A 652 22.83 6.78 0.82
N PRO A 653 22.75 7.00 -0.50
CA PRO A 653 23.32 6.10 -1.50
C PRO A 653 24.85 5.93 -1.37
N VAL A 654 25.38 4.79 -1.82
CA VAL A 654 26.83 4.50 -1.80
C VAL A 654 27.64 5.60 -2.48
N TRP A 655 27.21 6.05 -3.66
CA TRP A 655 27.92 7.08 -4.42
C TRP A 655 28.00 8.40 -3.65
N TYR A 656 26.93 8.82 -2.98
CA TYR A 656 26.92 10.05 -2.18
C TYR A 656 27.94 9.99 -1.04
N LEU A 657 28.02 8.87 -0.31
CA LEU A 657 28.98 8.74 0.79
C LEU A 657 30.44 8.82 0.31
N LYS A 658 30.73 8.29 -0.88
CA LYS A 658 32.05 8.45 -1.51
C LYS A 658 32.32 9.90 -1.92
N GLU A 659 31.33 10.58 -2.48
CA GLU A 659 31.46 12.00 -2.85
C GLU A 659 31.68 12.90 -1.63
N GLU A 660 30.98 12.65 -0.53
CA GLU A 660 31.10 13.42 0.70
C GLU A 660 32.48 13.25 1.34
N ASP A 661 32.99 12.02 1.44
CA ASP A 661 34.35 11.78 1.93
C ASP A 661 35.42 12.39 0.99
N HIS A 662 35.21 12.37 -0.33
CA HIS A 662 36.07 13.08 -1.28
C HIS A 662 36.00 14.60 -1.08
N TYR A 663 34.79 15.17 -0.98
CA TYR A 663 34.56 16.60 -0.76
C TYR A 663 35.24 17.08 0.53
N GLN A 664 35.05 16.38 1.64
CA GLN A 664 35.67 16.71 2.92
C GLN A 664 37.20 16.56 2.89
N ARG A 665 37.76 15.64 2.09
CA ARG A 665 39.22 15.56 1.88
C ARG A 665 39.74 16.78 1.11
N VAL A 666 39.18 17.08 -0.06
CA VAL A 666 39.63 18.21 -0.91
C VAL A 666 39.40 19.56 -0.22
N LYS A 667 38.31 19.72 0.54
CA LYS A 667 38.04 20.93 1.34
C LYS A 667 39.17 21.17 2.36
N ARG A 668 39.52 20.15 3.16
CA ARG A 668 40.62 20.23 4.14
C ARG A 668 41.99 20.47 3.48
N GLU A 669 42.19 20.01 2.25
CA GLU A 669 43.42 20.30 1.48
C GLU A 669 43.48 21.77 1.06
N ARG A 670 42.39 22.31 0.48
CA ARG A 670 42.29 23.74 0.11
C ARG A 670 42.47 24.66 1.32
N GLU A 671 41.84 24.35 2.45
CA GLU A 671 41.99 25.11 3.69
C GLU A 671 43.46 25.16 4.17
N LYS A 672 44.20 24.05 4.04
CA LYS A 672 45.64 24.00 4.34
C LYS A 672 46.47 24.84 3.36
N GLU A 673 46.16 24.78 2.06
CA GLU A 673 46.82 25.61 1.04
C GLU A 673 46.62 27.11 1.31
N ASP A 674 45.39 27.54 1.60
CA ASP A 674 45.07 28.94 1.87
C ASP A 674 45.73 29.43 3.17
N ILE A 675 45.79 28.60 4.21
CA ILE A 675 46.57 28.89 5.43
C ILE A 675 48.07 29.03 5.12
N ALA A 676 48.63 28.18 4.25
CA ALA A 676 50.03 28.25 3.86
C ALA A 676 50.34 29.51 3.03
N LEU A 677 49.48 29.86 2.08
CA LEU A 677 49.58 31.09 1.28
C LEU A 677 49.50 32.34 2.16
N ASN A 678 48.58 32.38 3.12
CA ASN A 678 48.45 33.49 4.07
C ASN A 678 49.69 33.64 4.97
N LYS A 679 50.26 32.53 5.46
CA LYS A 679 51.54 32.54 6.21
C LYS A 679 52.71 33.05 5.36
N HIS A 680 52.77 32.68 4.07
CA HIS A 680 53.82 33.14 3.16
C HIS A 680 53.67 34.64 2.81
N HIS A 681 52.45 35.14 2.62
CA HIS A 681 52.18 36.56 2.44
C HIS A 681 52.49 37.40 3.69
N SER A 682 52.23 36.87 4.89
CA SER A 682 52.61 37.49 6.16
C SER A 682 54.14 37.64 6.27
N ARG A 683 54.91 36.57 6.00
CA ARG A 683 56.38 36.62 5.99
C ARG A 683 56.95 37.63 4.99
N ARG A 684 56.41 37.71 3.77
CA ARG A 684 56.86 38.70 2.78
C ARG A 684 56.62 40.16 3.20
N LYS A 685 55.57 40.46 3.97
CA LYS A 685 55.36 41.82 4.52
C LYS A 685 56.44 42.21 5.54
N TRP A 686 56.92 41.27 6.36
CA TRP A 686 58.03 41.51 7.29
C TRP A 686 59.37 41.73 6.58
N CYS A 687 59.64 41.05 5.47
CA CYS A 687 60.90 41.23 4.72
C CYS A 687 61.08 42.63 4.11
N PHE A 688 60.02 43.42 3.94
CA PHE A 688 60.10 44.81 3.46
C PHE A 688 60.34 45.84 4.58
N TRP A 689 60.38 45.42 5.85
CA TRP A 689 60.57 46.30 7.01
C TRP A 689 61.98 46.23 7.65
N ASN A 690 62.86 45.38 7.12
CA ASN A 690 64.27 45.31 7.51
C ASN A 690 65.19 45.71 6.33
N SER A 691 65.22 47.01 6.03
CA SER A 691 66.36 47.60 5.33
C SER A 691 67.49 47.80 6.35
N SER A 692 68.58 47.05 6.24
CA SER A 692 69.74 47.17 7.13
C SER A 692 70.40 48.56 7.03
N PRO A 693 70.70 49.23 8.15
CA PRO A 693 71.58 50.39 8.17
C PRO A 693 73.04 49.95 8.29
N ALA A 694 73.69 49.63 7.16
CA ALA A 694 75.14 49.49 7.08
C ALA A 694 75.63 49.53 5.61
N VAL A 695 76.40 50.56 5.25
CA VAL A 695 77.81 50.50 4.80
C VAL A 695 78.29 51.95 4.66
N ALA A 696 79.45 52.24 5.29
CA ALA A 696 80.39 53.36 5.10
C ALA A 696 79.86 54.74 4.62
#